data_AF-A0A6C0JEX0-F1
#
_entry.id   AF-A0A6C0JEX0-F1
#
_cell.length_a   1.000
_cell.length_b   1.000
_cell.length_c   1.000
_cell.angle_alpha   90.00
_cell.angle_beta   90.00
_cell.angle_gamma   90.00
#
_symmetry.space_group_name_H-M   'P 1'
#
loop_
_entity.id
_entity.type
_entity.pdbx_description
1 polymer ?
#
loop_
_entity_poly.entity_id
_entity_poly.type
_entity_poly.pdbx_seq_one_letter_code
_entity_poly.pdbx_strand_id
1 'polypeptide(L)'
;MVSPLVLKYNIAVNGYRLNLPVFYGTVGLVDWGDGNTDTSDIRTHTYSSSGIYTVSVYGSGISKLSYEYGNGATGQEYLTECTDFGFIGLTNLSFAFRSTPLLTTVPSSLPTSSTVTNMQGIFQYGGPFTSDITGWDVSNVTNMTSMFTGVNSFNQNISGWNVSNVTTMQAMFDSATSFNQDISSWDVSNVTNMSSMFQYATGFNNGGNPLNWGIKTSNVINMSNMFAVATTFNQDISNWDVSKVTNMVGMFAGTNAFNQDISGWDVSSVTNMSNMFVDAIAFNNNNNPLSWGNKTSNVTYMGSMFSSATTFNEDISGWDVSNVIYMNYMFSNASAFNQDISAWNVTTVTNMSNMFQGASAFNQDISSWDVSSVTYMSNMFQAASAFNNDNSALSWGGKTSNVTDMSGMFSDASAFNQDISSWDVSSVTNMNAMFYNAPAFNQDISSWNVSNVINMSNMFQAASTFNQDISSWNVSNVINMSNMFQAATAFNQPLYLWNVSQVQYMSYMFQNASSFNQPIYLWDVSNVQYMNNMFDMASVFNQSLNNWSFTVLNDTSAMFFKAFAFNQDISSWNVSTVTNMTGMFSLATSFNQDISSWNVSNVGDMSNMFAGANAFNQPLNNWVVSNVQYMNNMFQTATSFNQPLNNWNVSSVYDMSNMFDNSGLCTDNYNSILNSWATLTLQPNVTMGVLGLVYTYAGLTGRNILTNSPNNWVILGDALISQNEIVVNIPFNFTYYNTDLILGDEYQLFYNGSPFSLPVTYTNRFPNRLIFINLLATTTGSLQIVLQNNTNLGGIIATFTIIVQATCFKEDTKILTDKGYIPIQNLRNGDLVKTLKHGYIPISMIGKSEIQHFASEEKIKERLYKYTQKDYPEIFEDLIITGGHSILVDEFKSQEQFEKNIHIREKIPIVEDKYLLLVCTDEKASIYEISGKYTIYHLALESDDNFMNYGIYANGLLVESCSKEYLKENSKMEIL
;
A
#
# COMPACT_ATOMS: atom_id res chain seq x y z
N MET A 1 11.05 48.68 -66.93
CA MET A 1 11.40 47.41 -66.27
C MET A 1 10.21 47.02 -65.42
N VAL A 2 9.89 45.73 -65.37
CA VAL A 2 8.88 45.17 -64.45
C VAL A 2 9.33 45.48 -63.01
N SER A 3 8.41 45.84 -62.10
CA SER A 3 8.78 46.09 -60.69
C SER A 3 9.39 44.81 -60.09
N PRO A 4 10.57 44.87 -59.43
CA PRO A 4 11.21 43.68 -58.88
C PRO A 4 10.52 43.18 -57.61
N LEU A 5 10.65 41.90 -57.32
CA LEU A 5 10.50 41.40 -55.95
C LEU A 5 11.71 41.86 -55.13
N VAL A 6 11.47 42.46 -53.95
CA VAL A 6 12.53 42.99 -53.10
C VAL A 6 12.52 42.29 -51.74
N LEU A 7 13.61 41.60 -51.43
CA LEU A 7 13.83 40.84 -50.20
C LEU A 7 15.08 41.35 -49.50
N LYS A 8 15.04 41.49 -48.18
CA LYS A 8 16.17 41.94 -47.36
C LYS A 8 16.61 40.84 -46.42
N TYR A 9 17.89 40.51 -46.46
CA TYR A 9 18.49 39.46 -45.65
C TYR A 9 19.56 40.03 -44.72
N ASN A 10 19.56 39.62 -43.45
CA ASN A 10 20.64 39.87 -42.50
C ASN A 10 21.51 38.62 -42.37
N ILE A 11 22.44 38.45 -43.30
CA ILE A 11 23.32 37.27 -43.37
C ILE A 11 24.33 37.33 -42.23
N ALA A 12 24.24 36.37 -41.30
CA ALA A 12 25.07 36.38 -40.09
C ALA A 12 26.45 35.72 -40.25
N VAL A 13 26.68 34.96 -41.34
CA VAL A 13 27.92 34.19 -41.53
C VAL A 13 28.60 34.51 -42.86
N ASN A 14 29.93 34.64 -42.82
CA ASN A 14 30.73 34.85 -44.03
C ASN A 14 30.70 33.57 -44.89
N GLY A 15 30.62 33.71 -46.22
CA GLY A 15 30.54 32.60 -47.16
C GLY A 15 29.17 31.93 -47.23
N TYR A 16 28.11 32.55 -46.70
CA TYR A 16 26.76 32.00 -46.80
C TYR A 16 26.30 31.95 -48.25
N ARG A 17 25.79 30.79 -48.68
CA ARG A 17 25.19 30.61 -49.99
C ARG A 17 23.67 30.76 -49.90
N LEU A 18 23.16 31.85 -50.42
CA LEU A 18 21.73 32.10 -50.57
C LEU A 18 21.22 31.42 -51.85
N ASN A 19 20.09 30.71 -51.74
CA ASN A 19 19.32 30.20 -52.87
C ASN A 19 17.92 30.82 -52.82
N LEU A 20 17.57 31.57 -53.86
CA LEU A 20 16.35 32.38 -53.88
C LEU A 20 15.09 31.52 -53.77
N PRO A 21 14.09 31.96 -52.99
CA PRO A 21 12.82 31.25 -52.81
C PRO A 21 11.85 31.42 -53.99
N VAL A 22 12.32 31.74 -55.20
CA VAL A 22 11.45 31.97 -56.38
C VAL A 22 11.46 30.78 -57.32
N PHE A 23 10.29 30.41 -57.84
CA PHE A 23 10.08 29.22 -58.68
C PHE A 23 9.22 29.52 -59.91
N TYR A 24 9.47 28.73 -60.96
CA TYR A 24 8.89 28.89 -62.30
C TYR A 24 9.28 30.20 -62.98
N GLY A 25 8.87 30.36 -64.24
CA GLY A 25 9.20 31.54 -65.05
C GLY A 25 10.68 31.73 -65.30
N THR A 26 11.04 32.94 -65.73
CA THR A 26 12.42 33.32 -66.03
C THR A 26 12.85 34.46 -65.11
N VAL A 27 13.95 34.26 -64.38
CA VAL A 27 14.69 35.32 -63.69
C VAL A 27 15.60 35.99 -64.72
N GLY A 28 15.37 37.27 -64.99
CA GLY A 28 16.09 38.03 -66.01
C GLY A 28 17.26 38.83 -65.44
N LEU A 29 17.10 39.39 -64.24
CA LEU A 29 18.15 40.11 -63.52
C LEU A 29 17.97 39.91 -62.02
N VAL A 30 19.05 39.59 -61.30
CA VAL A 30 19.10 39.66 -59.84
C VAL A 30 20.17 40.68 -59.44
N ASP A 31 19.78 41.66 -58.63
CA ASP A 31 20.71 42.49 -57.87
C ASP A 31 20.83 41.91 -56.47
N TRP A 32 22.02 41.46 -56.10
CA TRP A 32 22.27 40.77 -54.83
C TRP A 32 22.49 41.73 -53.66
N GLY A 33 22.54 43.04 -53.91
CA GLY A 33 22.68 44.06 -52.88
C GLY A 33 24.10 44.22 -52.29
N ASP A 34 25.08 43.51 -52.83
CA ASP A 34 26.50 43.59 -52.47
C ASP A 34 27.38 44.22 -53.58
N GLY A 35 26.73 44.80 -54.61
CA GLY A 35 27.35 45.34 -55.81
C GLY A 35 27.46 44.33 -56.97
N ASN A 36 27.11 43.06 -56.75
CA ASN A 36 27.05 42.05 -57.81
C ASN A 36 25.63 41.93 -58.39
N THR A 37 25.57 41.70 -59.71
CA THR A 37 24.32 41.44 -60.42
C THR A 37 24.48 40.25 -61.37
N ASP A 38 23.44 39.45 -61.54
CA ASP A 38 23.37 38.37 -62.52
C ASP A 38 22.29 38.67 -63.56
N THR A 39 22.61 38.55 -64.85
CA THR A 39 21.72 38.86 -65.99
C THR A 39 21.20 37.61 -66.71
N SER A 40 21.32 36.45 -66.07
CA SER A 40 20.81 35.16 -66.54
C SER A 40 19.99 34.50 -65.43
N ASP A 41 19.32 33.37 -65.70
CA ASP A 41 18.45 32.68 -64.72
C ASP A 41 19.26 31.96 -63.62
N ILE A 42 20.04 32.75 -62.88
CA ILE A 42 20.85 32.35 -61.74
C ILE A 42 20.07 32.70 -60.48
N ARG A 43 19.89 31.70 -59.61
CA ARG A 43 19.11 31.82 -58.37
C ARG A 43 19.94 31.62 -57.12
N THR A 44 21.25 31.48 -57.24
CA THR A 44 22.15 31.29 -56.08
C THR A 44 23.28 32.31 -56.07
N HIS A 45 23.63 32.80 -54.88
CA HIS A 45 24.76 33.69 -54.66
C HIS A 45 25.46 33.40 -53.34
N THR A 46 26.76 33.65 -53.28
CA THR A 46 27.56 33.45 -52.07
C THR A 46 28.08 34.79 -51.56
N TYR A 47 27.63 35.20 -50.37
CA TYR A 47 28.07 36.45 -49.74
C TYR A 47 29.43 36.27 -49.07
N SER A 48 30.42 37.08 -49.45
CA SER A 48 31.79 36.99 -48.91
C SER A 48 31.91 37.50 -47.46
N SER A 49 30.99 38.37 -47.03
CA SER A 49 30.91 38.92 -45.69
C SER A 49 29.49 38.78 -45.12
N SER A 50 29.37 38.76 -43.80
CA SER A 50 28.11 38.99 -43.09
C SER A 50 27.66 40.45 -43.28
N GLY A 51 26.35 40.68 -43.25
CA GLY A 51 25.77 41.99 -43.47
C GLY A 51 24.30 41.97 -43.84
N ILE A 52 23.75 43.16 -44.03
CA ILE A 52 22.38 43.37 -44.50
C ILE A 52 22.41 43.60 -46.00
N TYR A 53 21.71 42.76 -46.75
CA TYR A 53 21.68 42.79 -48.21
C TYR A 53 20.25 42.95 -48.71
N THR A 54 20.03 43.88 -49.63
CA THR A 54 18.74 44.07 -50.31
C THR A 54 18.81 43.41 -51.68
N VAL A 55 18.12 42.29 -51.83
CA VAL A 55 18.08 41.48 -53.03
C VAL A 55 16.87 41.87 -53.87
N SER A 56 17.10 42.33 -55.09
CA SER A 56 16.03 42.70 -56.04
C SER A 56 16.00 41.71 -57.20
N VAL A 57 14.88 41.04 -57.39
CA VAL A 57 14.67 40.00 -58.41
C VAL A 57 13.74 40.53 -59.49
N TYR A 58 14.26 40.67 -60.71
CA TYR A 58 13.52 41.04 -61.90
C TYR A 58 13.29 39.79 -62.76
N GLY A 59 12.05 39.60 -63.20
CA GLY A 59 11.71 38.46 -64.03
C GLY A 59 10.27 38.52 -64.53
N SER A 60 9.87 37.48 -65.25
CA SER A 60 8.52 37.34 -65.78
C SER A 60 8.05 35.89 -65.68
N GLY A 61 6.78 35.70 -65.31
CA GLY A 61 6.18 34.36 -65.15
C GLY A 61 6.66 33.61 -63.91
N ILE A 62 7.34 34.28 -62.98
CA ILE A 62 7.73 33.70 -61.68
C ILE A 62 6.46 33.60 -60.86
N SER A 63 5.85 32.42 -60.87
CA SER A 63 4.52 32.23 -60.32
C SER A 63 4.50 31.86 -58.84
N LYS A 64 5.64 31.44 -58.26
CA LYS A 64 5.71 30.95 -56.88
C LYS A 64 6.88 31.55 -56.08
N LEU A 65 6.59 31.99 -54.87
CA LEU A 65 7.56 32.38 -53.82
C LEU A 65 7.39 31.40 -52.64
N SER A 66 8.44 30.68 -52.24
CA SER A 66 8.29 29.55 -51.30
C SER A 66 9.58 29.08 -50.61
N TYR A 67 9.47 28.76 -49.32
CA TYR A 67 10.44 27.97 -48.53
C TYR A 67 9.88 26.57 -48.18
N GLU A 68 9.08 26.00 -49.08
CA GLU A 68 8.58 24.63 -48.95
C GLU A 68 9.74 23.62 -48.88
N TYR A 69 9.59 22.62 -48.01
CA TYR A 69 10.60 21.58 -47.83
C TYR A 69 10.90 20.85 -49.14
N GLY A 70 12.19 20.67 -49.43
CA GLY A 70 12.66 19.96 -50.63
C GLY A 70 12.90 20.84 -51.86
N ASN A 71 12.46 22.10 -51.87
CA ASN A 71 12.66 23.00 -53.02
C ASN A 71 14.06 23.65 -53.08
N GLY A 72 14.91 23.41 -52.08
CA GLY A 72 16.32 23.84 -52.07
C GLY A 72 16.56 25.33 -51.79
N ALA A 73 15.52 26.15 -51.64
CA ALA A 73 15.63 27.54 -51.20
C ALA A 73 16.30 27.63 -49.82
N THR A 74 17.10 28.67 -49.59
CA THR A 74 17.80 28.92 -48.33
C THR A 74 17.65 30.39 -47.93
N GLY A 75 17.96 30.72 -46.67
CA GLY A 75 18.02 32.09 -46.18
C GLY A 75 16.78 32.55 -45.40
N GLN A 76 15.78 31.69 -45.20
CA GLN A 76 14.59 32.03 -44.40
C GLN A 76 14.96 32.49 -42.98
N GLU A 77 15.97 31.87 -42.36
CA GLU A 77 16.49 32.23 -41.04
C GLU A 77 17.11 33.63 -40.98
N TYR A 78 17.46 34.20 -42.14
CA TYR A 78 18.09 35.51 -42.28
C TYR A 78 17.17 36.57 -42.92
N LEU A 79 16.00 36.19 -43.45
CA LEU A 79 15.09 37.13 -44.11
C LEU A 79 14.47 38.07 -43.07
N THR A 80 14.68 39.38 -43.24
CA THR A 80 14.18 40.42 -42.32
C THR A 80 13.01 41.22 -42.88
N GLU A 81 12.96 41.44 -44.20
CA GLU A 81 11.91 42.25 -44.84
C GLU A 81 11.59 41.72 -46.24
N CYS A 82 10.32 41.76 -46.62
CA CYS A 82 9.88 41.80 -48.01
C CYS A 82 9.24 43.18 -48.22
N THR A 83 9.84 44.04 -49.04
CA THR A 83 9.40 45.44 -49.17
C THR A 83 8.54 45.67 -50.41
N ASP A 84 8.65 44.83 -51.43
CA ASP A 84 7.79 44.83 -52.60
C ASP A 84 7.68 43.39 -53.15
N PHE A 85 6.48 42.92 -53.47
CA PHE A 85 6.30 41.63 -54.16
C PHE A 85 6.64 41.70 -55.65
N GLY A 86 6.74 42.91 -56.20
CA GLY A 86 7.00 43.15 -57.62
C GLY A 86 5.84 42.77 -58.54
N PHE A 87 6.07 42.93 -59.84
CA PHE A 87 5.13 42.53 -60.90
C PHE A 87 5.67 41.31 -61.68
N ILE A 88 6.27 40.36 -60.98
CA ILE A 88 7.00 39.23 -61.59
C ILE A 88 6.11 38.02 -61.97
N GLY A 89 4.81 38.06 -61.63
CA GLY A 89 3.82 37.04 -62.00
C GLY A 89 3.34 36.11 -60.87
N LEU A 90 3.54 36.49 -59.60
CA LEU A 90 3.19 35.66 -58.44
C LEU A 90 1.68 35.35 -58.37
N THR A 91 1.36 34.06 -58.30
CA THR A 91 -0.01 33.49 -58.15
C THR A 91 -0.09 32.49 -56.99
N ASN A 92 1.06 32.07 -56.46
CA ASN A 92 1.17 31.10 -55.38
C ASN A 92 2.19 31.59 -54.35
N LEU A 93 1.73 31.88 -53.14
CA LEU A 93 2.57 32.30 -52.01
C LEU A 93 2.69 31.20 -50.96
N SER A 94 2.46 29.94 -51.33
CA SER A 94 2.56 28.83 -50.39
C SER A 94 3.95 28.79 -49.77
N PHE A 95 4.02 28.90 -48.45
CA PHE A 95 5.24 28.86 -47.65
C PHE A 95 6.25 30.00 -47.95
N ALA A 96 5.82 31.13 -48.51
CA ALA A 96 6.71 32.23 -48.92
C ALA A 96 7.57 32.79 -47.77
N PHE A 97 7.03 32.82 -46.55
CA PHE A 97 7.68 33.34 -45.34
C PHE A 97 7.62 32.32 -44.19
N ARG A 98 7.73 31.04 -44.55
CA ARG A 98 7.77 29.95 -43.59
C ARG A 98 9.09 29.96 -42.83
N SER A 99 9.03 29.81 -41.51
CA SER A 99 10.21 29.71 -40.64
C SER A 99 11.18 30.88 -40.81
N THR A 100 10.65 32.10 -40.94
CA THR A 100 11.42 33.35 -41.06
C THR A 100 11.42 34.15 -39.76
N PRO A 101 12.16 33.72 -38.70
CA PRO A 101 12.05 34.29 -37.36
C PRO A 101 12.44 35.77 -37.24
N LEU A 102 13.18 36.31 -38.23
CA LEU A 102 13.61 37.71 -38.26
C LEU A 102 12.72 38.61 -39.11
N LEU A 103 11.71 38.07 -39.80
CA LEU A 103 10.84 38.83 -40.69
C LEU A 103 9.98 39.80 -39.88
N THR A 104 10.14 41.09 -40.10
CA THR A 104 9.37 42.15 -39.44
C THR A 104 8.39 42.85 -40.37
N THR A 105 8.72 42.91 -41.66
CA THR A 105 7.99 43.70 -42.66
C THR A 105 7.63 42.88 -43.88
N VAL A 106 6.36 42.94 -44.28
CA VAL A 106 5.84 42.52 -45.59
C VAL A 106 5.09 43.68 -46.26
N PRO A 107 4.87 43.64 -47.59
CA PRO A 107 4.14 44.69 -48.29
C PRO A 107 2.68 44.78 -47.81
N SER A 108 2.15 46.01 -47.73
CA SER A 108 0.77 46.28 -47.30
C SER A 108 -0.30 45.89 -48.32
N SER A 109 0.11 45.46 -49.51
CA SER A 109 -0.76 44.92 -50.55
C SER A 109 -0.15 43.67 -51.15
N LEU A 110 -1.00 42.73 -51.54
CA LEU A 110 -0.61 41.61 -52.39
C LEU A 110 -0.21 42.13 -53.78
N PRO A 111 0.50 41.33 -54.60
CA PRO A 111 0.83 41.71 -55.98
C PRO A 111 -0.40 42.29 -56.69
N THR A 112 -0.27 43.49 -57.27
CA THR A 112 -1.35 44.46 -57.60
C THR A 112 -2.38 44.04 -58.68
N SER A 113 -2.48 42.73 -58.97
CA SER A 113 -3.54 42.11 -59.77
C SER A 113 -4.12 40.82 -59.15
N SER A 114 -3.89 40.61 -57.84
CA SER A 114 -3.86 39.31 -57.11
C SER A 114 -4.65 38.16 -57.74
N THR A 115 -4.02 37.53 -58.74
CA THR A 115 -4.28 36.15 -59.18
C THR A 115 -3.77 35.12 -58.15
N VAL A 116 -3.47 35.57 -56.91
CA VAL A 116 -2.99 34.72 -55.84
C VAL A 116 -4.13 33.82 -55.38
N THR A 117 -3.98 32.53 -55.60
CA THR A 117 -5.00 31.52 -55.26
C THR A 117 -4.58 30.67 -54.07
N ASN A 118 -3.30 30.61 -53.73
CA ASN A 118 -2.76 29.75 -52.69
C ASN A 118 -1.86 30.54 -51.72
N MET A 119 -2.23 30.54 -50.44
CA MET A 119 -1.50 31.15 -49.33
C MET A 119 -1.13 30.15 -48.23
N GLN A 120 -1.11 28.86 -48.57
CA GLN A 120 -0.82 27.79 -47.63
C GLN A 120 0.49 28.06 -46.90
N GLY A 121 0.45 28.12 -45.56
CA GLY A 121 1.63 28.23 -44.73
C GLY A 121 2.50 29.46 -45.00
N ILE A 122 1.95 30.53 -45.60
CA ILE A 122 2.73 31.71 -45.98
C ILE A 122 3.55 32.25 -44.81
N PHE A 123 3.03 32.26 -43.58
CA PHE A 123 3.74 32.68 -42.37
C PHE A 123 3.99 31.54 -41.37
N GLN A 124 3.89 30.27 -41.78
CA GLN A 124 4.00 29.15 -40.85
C GLN A 124 5.33 29.19 -40.07
N TYR A 125 5.26 29.21 -38.73
CA TYR A 125 6.39 29.40 -37.80
C TYR A 125 7.25 30.63 -38.12
N GLY A 126 6.63 31.63 -38.76
CA GLY A 126 7.27 32.87 -39.24
C GLY A 126 7.42 33.93 -38.16
N GLY A 127 8.15 34.99 -38.51
CA GLY A 127 8.65 36.02 -37.61
C GLY A 127 7.59 36.89 -36.94
N PRO A 128 8.01 37.77 -36.01
CA PRO A 128 7.13 38.66 -35.27
C PRO A 128 6.68 39.86 -36.13
N PHE A 129 6.24 39.61 -37.36
CA PHE A 129 5.94 40.68 -38.30
C PHE A 129 4.72 41.49 -37.81
N THR A 130 4.85 42.80 -37.89
CA THR A 130 3.83 43.77 -37.43
C THR A 130 3.24 44.58 -38.59
N SER A 131 3.60 44.26 -39.84
CA SER A 131 3.06 44.92 -41.03
C SER A 131 1.56 44.81 -41.10
N ASP A 132 0.88 45.93 -41.34
CA ASP A 132 -0.54 45.99 -41.60
C ASP A 132 -0.90 45.25 -42.90
N ILE A 133 -1.62 44.14 -42.77
CA ILE A 133 -2.12 43.31 -43.88
C ILE A 133 -3.65 43.46 -44.09
N THR A 134 -4.29 44.44 -43.44
CA THR A 134 -5.73 44.68 -43.58
C THR A 134 -6.14 44.93 -45.04
N GLY A 135 -5.26 45.57 -45.83
CA GLY A 135 -5.48 45.92 -47.23
C GLY A 135 -5.22 44.82 -48.25
N TRP A 136 -4.91 43.59 -47.82
CA TRP A 136 -4.68 42.47 -48.74
C TRP A 136 -5.99 42.03 -49.42
N ASP A 137 -6.01 42.06 -50.76
CA ASP A 137 -7.11 41.49 -51.55
C ASP A 137 -6.97 39.97 -51.70
N VAL A 138 -7.60 39.24 -50.78
CA VAL A 138 -7.63 37.78 -50.74
C VAL A 138 -8.83 37.17 -51.49
N SER A 139 -9.57 37.95 -52.27
CA SER A 139 -10.81 37.50 -52.91
C SER A 139 -10.64 36.34 -53.90
N ASN A 140 -9.43 36.12 -54.44
CA ASN A 140 -9.13 34.98 -55.33
C ASN A 140 -8.50 33.77 -54.60
N VAL A 141 -8.23 33.88 -53.29
CA VAL A 141 -7.57 32.83 -52.52
C VAL A 141 -8.54 31.68 -52.26
N THR A 142 -8.10 30.46 -52.55
CA THR A 142 -8.87 29.23 -52.31
C THR A 142 -8.29 28.35 -51.20
N ASN A 143 -7.01 28.53 -50.86
CA ASN A 143 -6.30 27.73 -49.85
C ASN A 143 -5.57 28.62 -48.83
N MET A 144 -6.03 28.56 -47.57
CA MET A 144 -5.42 29.25 -46.40
C MET A 144 -4.88 28.26 -45.36
N THR A 145 -4.62 27.01 -45.75
CA THR A 145 -4.12 25.97 -44.84
C THR A 145 -2.84 26.45 -44.13
N SER A 146 -2.79 26.36 -42.81
CA SER A 146 -1.64 26.71 -41.97
C SER A 146 -1.09 28.13 -42.11
N MET A 147 -1.88 29.08 -42.64
CA MET A 147 -1.40 30.42 -43.01
C MET A 147 -0.63 31.12 -41.88
N PHE A 148 -1.12 31.04 -40.64
CA PHE A 148 -0.55 31.64 -39.43
C PHE A 148 -0.15 30.61 -38.37
N THR A 149 0.06 29.35 -38.75
CA THR A 149 0.43 28.30 -37.79
C THR A 149 1.70 28.70 -37.02
N GLY A 150 1.67 28.68 -35.69
CA GLY A 150 2.78 28.98 -34.81
C GLY A 150 3.23 30.45 -34.79
N VAL A 151 2.45 31.37 -35.37
CA VAL A 151 2.75 32.81 -35.36
C VAL A 151 2.22 33.43 -34.07
N ASN A 152 2.95 33.19 -32.98
CA ASN A 152 2.52 33.52 -31.61
C ASN A 152 2.17 35.00 -31.39
N SER A 153 2.77 35.94 -32.12
CA SER A 153 2.53 37.37 -31.97
C SER A 153 1.41 37.93 -32.86
N PHE A 154 0.84 37.11 -33.76
CA PHE A 154 -0.13 37.59 -34.73
C PHE A 154 -1.50 37.86 -34.07
N ASN A 155 -1.96 39.10 -34.13
CA ASN A 155 -3.29 39.51 -33.65
C ASN A 155 -3.86 40.69 -34.46
N GLN A 156 -3.49 40.80 -35.74
CA GLN A 156 -3.94 41.92 -36.57
C GLN A 156 -5.37 41.74 -37.06
N ASN A 157 -6.09 42.85 -37.22
CA ASN A 157 -7.48 42.83 -37.68
C ASN A 157 -7.56 42.37 -39.16
N ILE A 158 -8.24 41.25 -39.38
CA ILE A 158 -8.49 40.67 -40.71
C ILE A 158 -9.98 40.48 -41.00
N SER A 159 -10.85 41.15 -40.22
CA SER A 159 -12.31 41.09 -40.37
C SER A 159 -12.81 41.58 -41.74
N GLY A 160 -12.04 42.45 -42.41
CA GLY A 160 -12.38 43.03 -43.71
C GLY A 160 -12.04 42.13 -44.93
N TRP A 161 -11.41 40.98 -44.72
CA TRP A 161 -11.01 40.09 -45.81
C TRP A 161 -12.21 39.40 -46.47
N ASN A 162 -12.23 39.39 -47.80
CA ASN A 162 -13.19 38.61 -48.56
C ASN A 162 -12.68 37.17 -48.74
N VAL A 163 -13.13 36.26 -47.88
CA VAL A 163 -12.75 34.84 -47.91
C VAL A 163 -13.75 33.94 -48.65
N SER A 164 -14.68 34.51 -49.43
CA SER A 164 -15.80 33.76 -50.03
C SER A 164 -15.36 32.65 -50.99
N ASN A 165 -14.14 32.71 -51.55
CA ASN A 165 -13.59 31.67 -52.44
C ASN A 165 -12.71 30.64 -51.72
N VAL A 166 -12.48 30.80 -50.41
CA VAL A 166 -11.65 29.88 -49.62
C VAL A 166 -12.37 28.55 -49.44
N THR A 167 -11.67 27.46 -49.73
CA THR A 167 -12.18 26.08 -49.65
C THR A 167 -11.61 25.29 -48.47
N THR A 168 -10.48 25.72 -47.92
CA THR A 168 -9.83 25.10 -46.76
C THR A 168 -9.17 26.15 -45.87
N MET A 169 -9.43 26.03 -44.57
CA MET A 169 -8.83 26.82 -43.48
C MET A 169 -8.13 25.91 -42.45
N GLN A 170 -7.76 24.70 -42.86
CA GLN A 170 -7.10 23.71 -42.00
C GLN A 170 -5.89 24.34 -41.29
N ALA A 171 -5.84 24.22 -39.96
CA ALA A 171 -4.74 24.70 -39.12
C ALA A 171 -4.37 26.20 -39.30
N MET A 172 -5.26 27.02 -39.86
CA MET A 172 -4.94 28.41 -40.24
C MET A 172 -4.31 29.22 -39.09
N PHE A 173 -4.83 29.06 -37.87
CA PHE A 173 -4.35 29.72 -36.64
C PHE A 173 -3.85 28.72 -35.60
N ASP A 174 -3.47 27.51 -36.00
CA ASP A 174 -2.91 26.53 -35.08
C ASP A 174 -1.70 27.11 -34.33
N SER A 175 -1.71 27.09 -33.00
CA SER A 175 -0.67 27.63 -32.14
C SER A 175 -0.43 29.14 -32.32
N ALA A 176 -1.38 29.89 -32.92
CA ALA A 176 -1.33 31.35 -32.97
C ALA A 176 -1.83 31.95 -31.66
N THR A 177 -1.03 31.80 -30.60
CA THR A 177 -1.44 32.01 -29.20
C THR A 177 -2.00 33.40 -28.86
N SER A 178 -1.60 34.46 -29.57
CA SER A 178 -2.12 35.82 -29.36
C SER A 178 -3.35 36.18 -30.22
N PHE A 179 -3.73 35.35 -31.19
CA PHE A 179 -4.79 35.71 -32.13
C PHE A 179 -6.16 35.70 -31.45
N ASN A 180 -6.85 36.84 -31.46
CA ASN A 180 -8.16 37.01 -30.83
C ASN A 180 -9.00 38.11 -31.53
N GLN A 181 -8.95 38.19 -32.86
CA GLN A 181 -9.75 39.16 -33.60
C GLN A 181 -11.12 38.60 -33.95
N ASP A 182 -12.10 39.49 -34.12
CA ASP A 182 -13.44 39.12 -34.59
C ASP A 182 -13.43 38.79 -36.09
N ILE A 183 -13.83 37.57 -36.42
CA ILE A 183 -13.93 37.04 -37.79
C ILE A 183 -15.37 36.63 -38.16
N SER A 184 -16.36 37.06 -37.38
CA SER A 184 -17.77 36.74 -37.61
C SER A 184 -18.32 37.26 -38.95
N SER A 185 -17.71 38.29 -39.53
CA SER A 185 -18.09 38.88 -40.82
C SER A 185 -17.80 37.97 -42.02
N TRP A 186 -16.87 37.02 -41.89
CA TRP A 186 -16.39 36.21 -42.99
C TRP A 186 -17.50 35.39 -43.67
N ASP A 187 -17.37 35.21 -44.98
CA ASP A 187 -18.19 34.29 -45.76
C ASP A 187 -17.45 32.96 -45.93
N VAL A 188 -17.73 32.00 -45.05
CA VAL A 188 -17.10 30.67 -45.05
C VAL A 188 -17.89 29.64 -45.86
N SER A 189 -18.85 30.07 -46.68
CA SER A 189 -19.79 29.18 -47.41
C SER A 189 -19.13 28.19 -48.37
N ASN A 190 -17.90 28.41 -48.83
CA ASN A 190 -17.17 27.47 -49.67
C ASN A 190 -16.16 26.59 -48.90
N VAL A 191 -15.98 26.82 -47.60
CA VAL A 191 -15.02 26.07 -46.78
C VAL A 191 -15.55 24.67 -46.50
N THR A 192 -14.72 23.67 -46.80
CA THR A 192 -15.03 22.25 -46.55
C THR A 192 -14.22 21.65 -45.40
N ASN A 193 -13.08 22.26 -45.05
CA ASN A 193 -12.18 21.76 -44.01
C ASN A 193 -11.76 22.89 -43.05
N MET A 194 -12.15 22.75 -41.78
CA MET A 194 -11.77 23.63 -40.66
C MET A 194 -10.96 22.88 -39.59
N SER A 195 -10.46 21.68 -39.90
CA SER A 195 -9.71 20.86 -38.93
C SER A 195 -8.53 21.63 -38.36
N SER A 196 -8.36 21.59 -37.04
CA SER A 196 -7.29 22.26 -36.30
C SER A 196 -7.21 23.78 -36.46
N MET A 197 -8.24 24.46 -37.01
CA MET A 197 -8.15 25.89 -37.37
C MET A 197 -7.65 26.77 -36.22
N PHE A 198 -8.07 26.51 -34.98
CA PHE A 198 -7.67 27.21 -33.75
C PHE A 198 -7.02 26.28 -32.72
N GLN A 199 -6.48 25.14 -33.15
CA GLN A 199 -5.80 24.22 -32.24
C GLN A 199 -4.66 24.96 -31.52
N TYR A 200 -4.51 24.84 -30.20
CA TYR A 200 -3.53 25.58 -29.39
C TYR A 200 -3.57 27.12 -29.50
N ALA A 201 -4.59 27.73 -30.10
CA ALA A 201 -4.78 29.17 -30.11
C ALA A 201 -5.35 29.64 -28.76
N THR A 202 -4.52 29.57 -27.71
CA THR A 202 -4.96 29.72 -26.31
C THR A 202 -5.63 31.05 -25.99
N GLY A 203 -5.28 32.14 -26.68
CA GLY A 203 -5.91 33.45 -26.55
C GLY A 203 -7.17 33.67 -27.40
N PHE A 204 -7.55 32.72 -28.25
CA PHE A 204 -8.66 32.91 -29.19
C PHE A 204 -10.01 32.80 -28.49
N ASN A 205 -10.76 33.90 -28.53
CA ASN A 205 -12.12 34.02 -28.03
C ASN A 205 -12.95 34.98 -28.93
N ASN A 206 -12.63 35.02 -30.24
CA ASN A 206 -13.25 35.86 -31.27
C ASN A 206 -13.43 37.35 -30.88
N GLY A 207 -12.43 37.95 -30.22
CA GLY A 207 -12.50 39.34 -29.77
C GLY A 207 -13.55 39.62 -28.69
N GLY A 208 -14.06 38.58 -28.05
CA GLY A 208 -15.18 38.66 -27.10
C GLY A 208 -16.56 38.78 -27.75
N ASN A 209 -16.66 38.54 -29.06
CA ASN A 209 -17.92 38.60 -29.80
C ASN A 209 -18.40 37.19 -30.21
N PRO A 210 -19.72 36.97 -30.32
CA PRO A 210 -20.27 35.72 -30.88
C PRO A 210 -19.65 35.37 -32.24
N LEU A 211 -19.25 34.11 -32.43
CA LEU A 211 -18.70 33.65 -33.70
C LEU A 211 -19.83 33.23 -34.64
N ASN A 212 -20.61 34.21 -35.09
CA ASN A 212 -21.88 34.00 -35.78
C ASN A 212 -21.69 33.82 -37.30
N TRP A 213 -21.33 32.61 -37.74
CA TRP A 213 -21.30 32.26 -39.16
C TRP A 213 -22.62 31.66 -39.68
N GLY A 214 -23.44 31.06 -38.82
CA GLY A 214 -24.76 30.57 -39.19
C GLY A 214 -24.73 29.54 -40.34
N ILE A 215 -25.59 29.76 -41.34
CA ILE A 215 -25.71 28.91 -42.55
C ILE A 215 -24.44 28.85 -43.41
N LYS A 216 -23.48 29.76 -43.19
CA LYS A 216 -22.21 29.78 -43.94
C LYS A 216 -21.34 28.56 -43.64
N THR A 217 -21.58 27.81 -42.57
CA THR A 217 -20.82 26.57 -42.28
C THR A 217 -21.39 25.33 -42.98
N SER A 218 -22.48 25.47 -43.76
CA SER A 218 -23.24 24.36 -44.37
C SER A 218 -22.47 23.46 -45.36
N ASN A 219 -21.25 23.82 -45.76
CA ASN A 219 -20.38 23.01 -46.61
C ASN A 219 -19.19 22.39 -45.87
N VAL A 220 -19.02 22.65 -44.57
CA VAL A 220 -17.94 22.10 -43.77
C VAL A 220 -18.18 20.60 -43.54
N ILE A 221 -17.16 19.80 -43.84
CA ILE A 221 -17.17 18.34 -43.69
C ILE A 221 -16.32 17.90 -42.49
N ASN A 222 -15.21 18.60 -42.22
CA ASN A 222 -14.26 18.24 -41.16
C ASN A 222 -14.02 19.40 -40.19
N MET A 223 -14.35 19.18 -38.91
CA MET A 223 -14.10 20.08 -37.77
C MET A 223 -13.18 19.46 -36.71
N SER A 224 -12.46 18.39 -37.03
CA SER A 224 -11.61 17.70 -36.05
C SER A 224 -10.57 18.64 -35.45
N ASN A 225 -10.45 18.66 -34.11
CA ASN A 225 -9.53 19.49 -33.34
C ASN A 225 -9.67 21.00 -33.56
N MET A 226 -10.79 21.49 -34.11
CA MET A 226 -10.94 22.89 -34.50
C MET A 226 -10.61 23.87 -33.37
N PHE A 227 -11.04 23.58 -32.14
CA PHE A 227 -10.79 24.40 -30.94
C PHE A 227 -9.94 23.68 -29.88
N ALA A 228 -9.28 22.58 -30.24
CA ALA A 228 -8.52 21.80 -29.28
C ALA A 228 -7.46 22.68 -28.58
N VAL A 229 -7.52 22.79 -27.25
CA VAL A 229 -6.62 23.59 -26.41
C VAL A 229 -6.72 25.11 -26.68
N ALA A 230 -7.79 25.58 -27.32
CA ALA A 230 -8.16 27.00 -27.33
C ALA A 230 -8.77 27.39 -25.97
N THR A 231 -7.93 27.43 -24.93
CA THR A 231 -8.37 27.42 -23.52
C THR A 231 -9.29 28.57 -23.10
N THR A 232 -9.31 29.69 -23.82
CA THR A 232 -10.17 30.85 -23.54
C THR A 232 -11.47 30.90 -24.37
N PHE A 233 -11.63 30.01 -25.35
CA PHE A 233 -12.76 30.04 -26.27
C PHE A 233 -14.06 29.66 -25.55
N ASN A 234 -15.04 30.58 -25.56
CA ASN A 234 -16.37 30.36 -25.00
C ASN A 234 -17.44 31.22 -25.71
N GLN A 235 -17.33 31.37 -27.04
CA GLN A 235 -18.27 32.19 -27.82
C GLN A 235 -19.43 31.35 -28.38
N ASP A 236 -20.59 31.99 -28.50
CA ASP A 236 -21.80 31.37 -29.05
C ASP A 236 -21.59 30.94 -30.51
N ILE A 237 -21.86 29.66 -30.75
CA ILE A 237 -21.81 28.95 -32.04
C ILE A 237 -23.08 28.10 -32.26
N SER A 238 -24.12 28.35 -31.46
CA SER A 238 -25.38 27.58 -31.46
C SER A 238 -26.08 27.59 -32.82
N ASN A 239 -25.85 28.61 -33.63
CA ASN A 239 -26.53 28.81 -34.90
C ASN A 239 -25.82 28.24 -36.13
N TRP A 240 -24.66 27.59 -35.96
CA TRP A 240 -23.91 26.98 -37.05
C TRP A 240 -24.69 25.84 -37.71
N ASP A 241 -24.62 25.76 -39.04
CA ASP A 241 -25.05 24.58 -39.78
C ASP A 241 -23.92 23.55 -39.84
N VAL A 242 -24.07 22.46 -39.09
CA VAL A 242 -23.12 21.34 -39.05
C VAL A 242 -23.65 20.08 -39.75
N SER A 243 -24.74 20.19 -40.52
CA SER A 243 -25.46 19.06 -41.13
C SER A 243 -24.63 18.20 -42.09
N LYS A 244 -23.50 18.72 -42.61
CA LYS A 244 -22.56 17.98 -43.47
C LYS A 244 -21.28 17.53 -42.77
N VAL A 245 -21.08 17.89 -41.50
CA VAL A 245 -19.87 17.54 -40.76
C VAL A 245 -19.91 16.04 -40.48
N THR A 246 -18.87 15.33 -40.88
CA THR A 246 -18.74 13.87 -40.66
C THR A 246 -17.73 13.53 -39.56
N ASN A 247 -16.81 14.44 -39.24
CA ASN A 247 -15.74 14.25 -38.27
C ASN A 247 -15.65 15.42 -37.27
N MET A 248 -15.91 15.13 -36.00
CA MET A 248 -15.82 16.06 -34.87
C MET A 248 -14.78 15.62 -33.83
N VAL A 249 -13.83 14.75 -34.21
CA VAL A 249 -12.80 14.23 -33.30
C VAL A 249 -12.07 15.37 -32.61
N GLY A 250 -12.07 15.39 -31.28
CA GLY A 250 -11.32 16.35 -30.48
C GLY A 250 -11.72 17.81 -30.68
N MET A 251 -12.90 18.12 -31.25
CA MET A 251 -13.27 19.49 -31.62
C MET A 251 -13.08 20.50 -30.48
N PHE A 252 -13.39 20.11 -29.23
CA PHE A 252 -13.26 20.93 -28.01
C PHE A 252 -12.30 20.29 -26.96
N ALA A 253 -11.38 19.43 -27.39
CA ALA A 253 -10.45 18.78 -26.46
C ALA A 253 -9.56 19.82 -25.75
N GLY A 254 -9.61 19.92 -24.41
CA GLY A 254 -8.86 20.89 -23.61
C GLY A 254 -9.35 22.33 -23.76
N THR A 255 -10.55 22.56 -24.30
CA THR A 255 -11.16 23.89 -24.41
C THR A 255 -11.78 24.28 -23.06
N ASN A 256 -10.93 24.57 -22.07
CA ASN A 256 -11.30 24.66 -20.66
C ASN A 256 -12.45 25.63 -20.33
N ALA A 257 -12.62 26.72 -21.08
CA ALA A 257 -13.66 27.72 -20.83
C ALA A 257 -14.99 27.45 -21.56
N PHE A 258 -15.03 26.53 -22.52
CA PHE A 258 -16.19 26.35 -23.40
C PHE A 258 -17.36 25.71 -22.66
N ASN A 259 -18.50 26.42 -22.63
CA ASN A 259 -19.73 25.96 -22.00
C ASN A 259 -20.98 26.55 -22.70
N GLN A 260 -20.98 26.61 -24.04
CA GLN A 260 -22.12 27.11 -24.81
C GLN A 260 -23.11 26.01 -25.14
N ASP A 261 -24.37 26.39 -25.39
CA ASP A 261 -25.42 25.47 -25.81
C ASP A 261 -25.28 25.11 -27.30
N ILE A 262 -25.11 23.82 -27.57
CA ILE A 262 -25.00 23.24 -28.91
C ILE A 262 -26.10 22.21 -29.20
N SER A 263 -27.16 22.17 -28.38
CA SER A 263 -28.29 21.24 -28.53
C SER A 263 -29.04 21.39 -29.87
N GLY A 264 -28.99 22.59 -30.47
CA GLY A 264 -29.64 22.92 -31.75
C GLY A 264 -28.96 22.29 -32.99
N TRP A 265 -27.74 21.79 -32.87
CA TRP A 265 -26.97 21.28 -34.01
C TRP A 265 -27.63 20.08 -34.69
N ASP A 266 -27.41 19.97 -36.00
CA ASP A 266 -27.76 18.79 -36.79
C ASP A 266 -26.55 17.89 -36.97
N VAL A 267 -26.36 16.96 -36.03
CA VAL A 267 -25.22 16.02 -36.03
C VAL A 267 -25.48 14.76 -36.87
N SER A 268 -26.54 14.73 -37.69
CA SER A 268 -26.98 13.53 -38.42
C SER A 268 -25.94 12.94 -39.38
N SER A 269 -24.94 13.72 -39.81
CA SER A 269 -23.86 13.23 -40.68
C SER A 269 -22.61 12.79 -39.93
N VAL A 270 -22.53 13.04 -38.63
CA VAL A 270 -21.33 12.77 -37.83
C VAL A 270 -21.17 11.27 -37.62
N THR A 271 -19.97 10.76 -37.91
CA THR A 271 -19.62 9.35 -37.74
C THR A 271 -18.62 9.12 -36.61
N ASN A 272 -17.87 10.16 -36.22
CA ASN A 272 -16.84 10.09 -35.19
C ASN A 272 -16.87 11.32 -34.27
N MET A 273 -17.16 11.09 -32.99
CA MET A 273 -17.17 12.07 -31.89
C MET A 273 -16.07 11.78 -30.85
N SER A 274 -15.10 10.93 -31.18
CA SER A 274 -14.06 10.56 -30.23
C SER A 274 -13.32 11.78 -29.72
N ASN A 275 -13.07 11.81 -28.42
CA ASN A 275 -12.36 12.88 -27.73
C ASN A 275 -13.01 14.28 -27.79
N MET A 276 -14.25 14.43 -28.28
CA MET A 276 -14.83 15.76 -28.60
C MET A 276 -14.73 16.77 -27.46
N PHE A 277 -14.93 16.35 -26.20
CA PHE A 277 -14.90 17.17 -24.99
C PHE A 277 -13.87 16.67 -23.95
N VAL A 278 -12.80 15.97 -24.39
CA VAL A 278 -11.74 15.54 -23.46
C VAL A 278 -11.16 16.75 -22.76
N ASP A 279 -11.01 16.70 -21.43
CA ASP A 279 -10.47 17.81 -20.62
C ASP A 279 -11.23 19.14 -20.79
N ALA A 280 -12.45 19.15 -21.35
CA ALA A 280 -13.29 20.35 -21.44
C ALA A 280 -13.95 20.61 -20.07
N ILE A 281 -13.13 21.01 -19.10
CA ILE A 281 -13.48 20.99 -17.66
C ILE A 281 -14.72 21.83 -17.29
N ALA A 282 -15.06 22.88 -18.04
CA ALA A 282 -16.24 23.72 -17.79
C ALA A 282 -17.47 23.33 -18.63
N PHE A 283 -17.33 22.36 -19.54
CA PHE A 283 -18.39 22.01 -20.46
C PHE A 283 -19.53 21.28 -19.74
N ASN A 284 -20.68 21.94 -19.69
CA ASN A 284 -21.94 21.42 -19.18
C ASN A 284 -23.11 21.93 -20.04
N ASN A 285 -22.87 22.10 -21.36
CA ASN A 285 -23.84 22.60 -22.35
C ASN A 285 -24.68 23.81 -21.90
N ASN A 286 -24.05 24.79 -21.23
CA ASN A 286 -24.70 25.96 -20.63
C ASN A 286 -25.85 25.62 -19.65
N ASN A 287 -25.77 24.48 -18.97
CA ASN A 287 -26.81 23.89 -18.12
C ASN A 287 -28.13 23.60 -18.87
N ASN A 288 -28.03 23.22 -20.15
CA ASN A 288 -29.17 22.76 -20.96
C ASN A 288 -28.97 21.29 -21.34
N PRO A 289 -30.05 20.50 -21.44
CA PRO A 289 -30.01 19.16 -22.03
C PRO A 289 -29.31 19.15 -23.40
N LEU A 290 -28.39 18.22 -23.61
CA LEU A 290 -27.69 18.06 -24.88
C LEU A 290 -28.52 17.15 -25.81
N SER A 291 -29.75 17.57 -26.13
CA SER A 291 -30.79 16.73 -26.73
C SER A 291 -30.68 16.58 -28.25
N TRP A 292 -29.63 15.94 -28.76
CA TRP A 292 -29.49 15.65 -30.19
C TRP A 292 -30.44 14.56 -30.71
N GLY A 293 -30.97 13.69 -29.84
CA GLY A 293 -31.95 12.68 -30.23
C GLY A 293 -31.41 11.67 -31.23
N ASN A 294 -32.23 11.32 -32.22
CA ASN A 294 -31.87 10.41 -33.33
C ASN A 294 -30.78 10.96 -34.27
N LYS A 295 -30.33 12.22 -34.11
CA LYS A 295 -29.26 12.77 -34.95
C LYS A 295 -27.91 12.09 -34.68
N THR A 296 -27.74 11.39 -33.56
CA THR A 296 -26.50 10.64 -33.27
C THR A 296 -26.46 9.27 -33.95
N SER A 297 -27.49 8.87 -34.70
CA SER A 297 -27.65 7.51 -35.23
C SER A 297 -26.52 7.06 -36.16
N ASN A 298 -25.75 7.95 -36.76
CA ASN A 298 -24.64 7.60 -37.65
C ASN A 298 -23.28 7.52 -36.95
N VAL A 299 -23.21 7.82 -35.65
CA VAL A 299 -21.97 7.80 -34.87
C VAL A 299 -21.56 6.35 -34.59
N THR A 300 -20.32 6.02 -34.94
CA THR A 300 -19.72 4.70 -34.69
C THR A 300 -18.60 4.74 -33.65
N TYR A 301 -17.99 5.91 -33.40
CA TYR A 301 -16.92 6.12 -32.43
C TYR A 301 -17.25 7.24 -31.43
N MET A 302 -17.36 6.90 -30.14
CA MET A 302 -17.58 7.83 -29.01
C MET A 302 -16.49 7.71 -27.92
N GLY A 303 -15.36 7.07 -28.23
CA GLY A 303 -14.28 6.84 -27.27
C GLY A 303 -13.77 8.16 -26.67
N SER A 304 -13.61 8.17 -25.35
CA SER A 304 -13.14 9.33 -24.57
C SER A 304 -13.96 10.61 -24.71
N MET A 305 -15.17 10.59 -25.28
CA MET A 305 -15.89 11.81 -25.66
C MET A 305 -15.98 12.86 -24.54
N PHE A 306 -16.20 12.45 -23.29
CA PHE A 306 -16.29 13.30 -22.10
C PHE A 306 -15.19 12.98 -21.06
N SER A 307 -14.08 12.35 -21.46
CA SER A 307 -13.02 12.03 -20.51
C SER A 307 -12.50 13.31 -19.84
N SER A 308 -12.45 13.33 -18.51
CA SER A 308 -12.05 14.49 -17.69
C SER A 308 -12.91 15.76 -17.87
N ALA A 309 -14.09 15.67 -18.48
CA ALA A 309 -15.07 16.75 -18.49
C ALA A 309 -15.75 16.84 -17.10
N THR A 310 -15.01 17.33 -16.10
CA THR A 310 -15.35 17.18 -14.68
C THR A 310 -16.65 17.85 -14.24
N THR A 311 -17.18 18.81 -15.00
CA THR A 311 -18.47 19.46 -14.71
C THR A 311 -19.65 18.88 -15.48
N PHE A 312 -19.40 18.03 -16.50
CA PHE A 312 -20.43 17.55 -17.40
C PHE A 312 -21.41 16.62 -16.68
N ASN A 313 -22.69 17.02 -16.66
CA ASN A 313 -23.79 16.24 -16.10
C ASN A 313 -25.14 16.60 -16.75
N GLU A 314 -25.17 16.94 -18.05
CA GLU A 314 -26.41 17.26 -18.76
C GLU A 314 -27.06 16.03 -19.41
N ASP A 315 -28.39 16.08 -19.57
CA ASP A 315 -29.20 14.98 -20.09
C ASP A 315 -28.82 14.62 -21.55
N ILE A 316 -28.48 13.34 -21.73
CA ILE A 316 -28.14 12.67 -23.00
C ILE A 316 -28.96 11.38 -23.21
N SER A 317 -30.02 11.19 -22.41
CA SER A 317 -30.85 9.97 -22.42
C SER A 317 -31.47 9.69 -23.79
N GLY A 318 -31.79 10.74 -24.55
CA GLY A 318 -32.45 10.65 -25.86
C GLY A 318 -31.54 10.30 -27.04
N TRP A 319 -30.22 10.13 -26.85
CA TRP A 319 -29.30 9.83 -27.95
C TRP A 319 -29.55 8.45 -28.56
N ASP A 320 -29.51 8.36 -29.89
CA ASP A 320 -29.43 7.09 -30.60
C ASP A 320 -27.97 6.64 -30.69
N VAL A 321 -27.60 5.64 -29.89
CA VAL A 321 -26.27 5.03 -29.85
C VAL A 321 -26.21 3.65 -30.51
N SER A 322 -27.26 3.27 -31.26
CA SER A 322 -27.45 1.91 -31.80
C SER A 322 -26.43 1.48 -32.86
N ASN A 323 -25.62 2.41 -33.39
CA ASN A 323 -24.52 2.11 -34.31
C ASN A 323 -23.14 2.33 -33.68
N VAL A 324 -23.06 2.68 -32.39
CA VAL A 324 -21.78 2.93 -31.72
C VAL A 324 -21.07 1.60 -31.48
N ILE A 325 -19.79 1.53 -31.88
CA ILE A 325 -18.94 0.34 -31.74
C ILE A 325 -17.96 0.50 -30.58
N TYR A 326 -17.47 1.72 -30.34
CA TYR A 326 -16.43 2.02 -29.35
C TYR A 326 -16.88 3.12 -28.38
N MET A 327 -16.98 2.77 -27.08
CA MET A 327 -17.31 3.65 -25.96
C MET A 327 -16.23 3.66 -24.86
N ASN A 328 -15.03 3.13 -25.16
CA ASN A 328 -13.93 3.10 -24.20
C ASN A 328 -13.60 4.52 -23.70
N TYR A 329 -13.38 4.66 -22.38
CA TYR A 329 -13.10 5.94 -21.70
C TYR A 329 -14.17 7.04 -21.83
N MET A 330 -15.38 6.77 -22.36
CA MET A 330 -16.35 7.82 -22.71
C MET A 330 -16.59 8.85 -21.58
N PHE A 331 -16.68 8.40 -20.33
CA PHE A 331 -16.87 9.22 -19.13
C PHE A 331 -15.72 9.07 -18.11
N SER A 332 -14.53 8.64 -18.56
CA SER A 332 -13.39 8.47 -17.65
C SER A 332 -13.05 9.79 -16.95
N ASN A 333 -13.03 9.83 -15.62
CA ASN A 333 -12.82 11.01 -14.78
C ASN A 333 -13.84 12.15 -14.98
N ALA A 334 -14.99 11.89 -15.59
CA ALA A 334 -16.13 12.82 -15.61
C ALA A 334 -16.83 12.79 -14.24
N SER A 335 -16.19 13.36 -13.23
CA SER A 335 -16.54 13.16 -11.82
C SER A 335 -17.95 13.60 -11.42
N ALA A 336 -18.56 14.55 -12.14
CA ALA A 336 -19.94 14.99 -11.90
C ALA A 336 -21.02 14.17 -12.64
N PHE A 337 -20.64 13.34 -13.61
CA PHE A 337 -21.60 12.67 -14.50
C PHE A 337 -22.43 11.61 -13.76
N ASN A 338 -23.75 11.75 -13.80
CA ASN A 338 -24.71 10.82 -13.18
C ASN A 338 -26.08 10.88 -13.86
N GLN A 339 -26.13 11.03 -15.19
CA GLN A 339 -27.39 11.09 -15.96
C GLN A 339 -27.88 9.72 -16.38
N ASP A 340 -29.20 9.55 -16.42
CA ASP A 340 -29.86 8.29 -16.81
C ASP A 340 -29.58 7.97 -18.29
N ILE A 341 -28.96 6.83 -18.51
CA ILE A 341 -28.59 6.25 -19.82
C ILE A 341 -29.15 4.84 -19.98
N SER A 342 -30.13 4.45 -19.16
CA SER A 342 -30.77 3.13 -19.17
C SER A 342 -31.46 2.81 -20.50
N ALA A 343 -31.88 3.83 -21.25
CA ALA A 343 -32.59 3.69 -22.52
C ALA A 343 -31.67 3.42 -23.74
N TRP A 344 -30.35 3.50 -23.56
CA TRP A 344 -29.40 3.34 -24.66
C TRP A 344 -29.38 1.91 -25.23
N ASN A 345 -29.44 1.81 -26.56
CA ASN A 345 -29.22 0.54 -27.27
C ASN A 345 -27.71 0.33 -27.53
N VAL A 346 -27.07 -0.47 -26.68
CA VAL A 346 -25.63 -0.76 -26.76
C VAL A 346 -25.28 -2.09 -27.47
N THR A 347 -26.23 -2.69 -28.19
CA THR A 347 -26.07 -4.03 -28.83
C THR A 347 -24.90 -4.14 -29.80
N THR A 348 -24.42 -3.03 -30.38
CA THR A 348 -23.28 -3.00 -31.32
C THR A 348 -21.94 -2.70 -30.66
N VAL A 349 -21.92 -2.31 -29.39
CA VAL A 349 -20.71 -1.89 -28.69
C VAL A 349 -19.84 -3.12 -28.41
N THR A 350 -18.57 -3.02 -28.80
CA THR A 350 -17.58 -4.11 -28.60
C THR A 350 -16.57 -3.79 -27.50
N ASN A 351 -16.37 -2.50 -27.20
CA ASN A 351 -15.38 -2.05 -26.22
C ASN A 351 -15.96 -0.97 -25.28
N MET A 352 -16.04 -1.31 -23.99
CA MET A 352 -16.47 -0.44 -22.88
C MET A 352 -15.36 -0.26 -21.83
N SER A 353 -14.11 -0.63 -22.14
CA SER A 353 -13.01 -0.50 -21.20
C SER A 353 -12.88 0.93 -20.68
N ASN A 354 -12.75 1.08 -19.36
CA ASN A 354 -12.61 2.35 -18.65
C ASN A 354 -13.77 3.35 -18.85
N MET A 355 -14.94 2.93 -19.35
CA MET A 355 -16.03 3.84 -19.71
C MET A 355 -16.43 4.81 -18.58
N PHE A 356 -16.48 4.33 -17.33
CA PHE A 356 -16.81 5.10 -16.13
C PHE A 356 -15.66 5.15 -15.12
N GLN A 357 -14.42 4.89 -15.54
CA GLN A 357 -13.26 4.93 -14.66
C GLN A 357 -13.17 6.31 -13.98
N GLY A 358 -13.23 6.40 -12.66
CA GLY A 358 -13.14 7.67 -11.93
C GLY A 358 -14.36 8.60 -12.07
N ALA A 359 -15.45 8.15 -12.69
CA ALA A 359 -16.74 8.85 -12.71
C ALA A 359 -17.41 8.73 -11.32
N SER A 360 -16.86 9.43 -10.33
CA SER A 360 -17.12 9.19 -8.91
C SER A 360 -18.57 9.42 -8.47
N ALA A 361 -19.36 10.22 -9.20
CA ALA A 361 -20.78 10.43 -8.94
C ALA A 361 -21.72 9.44 -9.65
N PHE A 362 -21.23 8.67 -10.63
CA PHE A 362 -22.08 7.82 -11.48
C PHE A 362 -22.69 6.66 -10.69
N ASN A 363 -24.02 6.57 -10.67
CA ASN A 363 -24.78 5.54 -9.97
C ASN A 363 -26.16 5.27 -10.62
N GLN A 364 -26.23 5.21 -11.94
CA GLN A 364 -27.49 4.94 -12.65
C GLN A 364 -27.69 3.45 -12.92
N ASP A 365 -28.95 3.04 -13.09
CA ASP A 365 -29.30 1.67 -13.48
C ASP A 365 -29.03 1.43 -14.97
N ILE A 366 -28.12 0.50 -15.25
CA ILE A 366 -27.75 0.07 -16.61
C ILE A 366 -28.06 -1.42 -16.84
N SER A 367 -28.90 -2.02 -16.00
CA SER A 367 -29.27 -3.45 -16.07
C SER A 367 -30.02 -3.82 -17.36
N SER A 368 -30.69 -2.86 -17.99
CA SER A 368 -31.42 -3.03 -19.26
C SER A 368 -30.52 -3.30 -20.46
N TRP A 369 -29.24 -2.91 -20.39
CA TRP A 369 -28.32 -2.96 -21.51
C TRP A 369 -28.11 -4.39 -22.05
N ASP A 370 -28.01 -4.49 -23.38
CA ASP A 370 -27.58 -5.72 -24.05
C ASP A 370 -26.10 -5.63 -24.39
N VAL A 371 -25.28 -6.20 -23.50
CA VAL A 371 -23.80 -6.20 -23.62
C VAL A 371 -23.26 -7.42 -24.37
N SER A 372 -24.11 -8.16 -25.10
CA SER A 372 -23.73 -9.42 -25.78
C SER A 372 -22.63 -9.27 -26.82
N SER A 373 -22.42 -8.09 -27.41
CA SER A 373 -21.32 -7.85 -28.36
C SER A 373 -20.01 -7.40 -27.70
N VAL A 374 -20.00 -7.12 -26.40
CA VAL A 374 -18.85 -6.56 -25.71
C VAL A 374 -17.79 -7.63 -25.48
N THR A 375 -16.54 -7.33 -25.86
CA THR A 375 -15.37 -8.21 -25.64
C THR A 375 -14.40 -7.63 -24.60
N TYR A 376 -14.38 -6.31 -24.42
CA TYR A 376 -13.49 -5.61 -23.49
C TYR A 376 -14.27 -4.76 -22.47
N MET A 377 -14.15 -5.09 -21.18
CA MET A 377 -14.77 -4.37 -20.03
C MET A 377 -13.77 -4.01 -18.91
N SER A 378 -12.47 -4.13 -19.17
CA SER A 378 -11.45 -3.85 -18.16
C SER A 378 -11.58 -2.43 -17.61
N ASN A 379 -11.48 -2.31 -16.28
CA ASN A 379 -11.58 -1.07 -15.51
C ASN A 379 -12.86 -0.24 -15.74
N MET A 380 -13.95 -0.83 -16.25
CA MET A 380 -15.16 -0.08 -16.63
C MET A 380 -15.69 0.82 -15.50
N PHE A 381 -15.68 0.36 -14.25
CA PHE A 381 -16.11 1.10 -13.05
C PHE A 381 -14.97 1.33 -12.06
N GLN A 382 -13.71 1.26 -12.49
CA GLN A 382 -12.59 1.49 -11.58
C GLN A 382 -12.71 2.90 -10.95
N ALA A 383 -12.64 3.00 -9.63
CA ALA A 383 -12.78 4.24 -8.86
C ALA A 383 -14.10 5.01 -9.09
N ALA A 384 -15.13 4.37 -9.66
CA ALA A 384 -16.50 4.90 -9.67
C ALA A 384 -17.12 4.70 -8.27
N SER A 385 -16.69 5.52 -7.32
CA SER A 385 -16.90 5.27 -5.88
C SER A 385 -18.38 5.24 -5.45
N ALA A 386 -19.27 5.98 -6.11
CA ALA A 386 -20.71 5.92 -5.86
C ALA A 386 -21.44 4.79 -6.60
N PHE A 387 -20.79 4.10 -7.54
CA PHE A 387 -21.45 3.15 -8.41
C PHE A 387 -21.95 1.94 -7.64
N ASN A 388 -23.27 1.80 -7.59
CA ASN A 388 -24.00 0.70 -6.99
C ASN A 388 -25.27 0.39 -7.82
N ASN A 389 -25.23 0.65 -9.13
CA ASN A 389 -26.30 0.46 -10.11
C ASN A 389 -27.70 0.91 -9.62
N ASP A 390 -27.80 2.12 -9.07
CA ASP A 390 -29.01 2.67 -8.44
C ASP A 390 -29.69 1.71 -7.44
N ASN A 391 -28.88 0.98 -6.67
CA ASN A 391 -29.31 -0.06 -5.73
C ASN A 391 -30.17 -1.19 -6.35
N SER A 392 -30.02 -1.40 -7.66
CA SER A 392 -30.69 -2.44 -8.44
C SER A 392 -29.67 -3.49 -8.90
N ALA A 393 -30.11 -4.75 -9.01
CA ALA A 393 -29.27 -5.84 -9.49
C ALA A 393 -28.72 -5.54 -10.90
N LEU A 394 -27.40 -5.71 -11.10
CA LEU A 394 -26.75 -5.48 -12.39
C LEU A 394 -26.90 -6.72 -13.29
N SER A 395 -28.14 -6.95 -13.72
CA SER A 395 -28.60 -8.22 -14.31
C SER A 395 -28.30 -8.34 -15.81
N TRP A 396 -27.04 -8.56 -16.18
CA TRP A 396 -26.62 -8.84 -17.56
C TRP A 396 -26.59 -10.34 -17.90
N GLY A 397 -27.47 -11.14 -17.29
CA GLY A 397 -27.43 -12.59 -17.38
C GLY A 397 -27.31 -13.14 -18.81
N GLY A 398 -26.29 -13.95 -19.06
CA GLY A 398 -25.98 -14.52 -20.39
C GLY A 398 -25.47 -13.53 -21.45
N LYS A 399 -25.36 -12.24 -21.15
CA LYS A 399 -24.91 -11.19 -22.08
C LYS A 399 -23.41 -10.90 -21.98
N THR A 400 -22.71 -11.43 -20.98
CA THR A 400 -21.26 -11.20 -20.80
C THR A 400 -20.39 -12.29 -21.44
N SER A 401 -20.99 -13.25 -22.16
CA SER A 401 -20.32 -14.47 -22.65
C SER A 401 -19.17 -14.23 -23.64
N ASN A 402 -19.07 -13.05 -24.24
CA ASN A 402 -18.01 -12.67 -25.18
C ASN A 402 -16.86 -11.89 -24.52
N VAL A 403 -16.99 -11.54 -23.23
CA VAL A 403 -15.96 -10.78 -22.50
C VAL A 403 -14.80 -11.70 -22.14
N THR A 404 -13.59 -11.30 -22.52
CA THR A 404 -12.36 -12.08 -22.24
C THR A 404 -11.50 -11.49 -21.13
N ASP A 405 -11.69 -10.21 -20.80
CA ASP A 405 -10.92 -9.45 -19.82
C ASP A 405 -11.84 -8.58 -18.94
N MET A 406 -11.89 -8.90 -17.64
CA MET A 406 -12.61 -8.16 -16.59
C MET A 406 -11.65 -7.57 -15.54
N SER A 407 -10.37 -7.41 -15.90
CA SER A 407 -9.37 -6.85 -14.99
C SER A 407 -9.79 -5.47 -14.48
N GLY A 408 -9.67 -5.29 -13.16
CA GLY A 408 -9.96 -4.03 -12.47
C GLY A 408 -11.38 -3.49 -12.61
N MET A 409 -12.34 -4.28 -13.10
CA MET A 409 -13.68 -3.79 -13.47
C MET A 409 -14.37 -2.98 -12.36
N PHE A 410 -14.24 -3.39 -11.10
CA PHE A 410 -14.77 -2.73 -9.90
C PHE A 410 -13.67 -2.34 -8.90
N SER A 411 -12.42 -2.21 -9.37
CA SER A 411 -11.31 -1.78 -8.53
C SER A 411 -11.61 -0.39 -7.92
N ASP A 412 -11.47 -0.22 -6.60
CA ASP A 412 -11.79 1.01 -5.87
C ASP A 412 -13.27 1.48 -5.98
N ALA A 413 -14.19 0.64 -6.46
CA ALA A 413 -15.64 0.92 -6.48
C ALA A 413 -16.25 0.73 -5.09
N SER A 414 -16.02 1.70 -4.19
CA SER A 414 -16.23 1.53 -2.75
C SER A 414 -17.67 1.25 -2.31
N ALA A 415 -18.68 1.71 -3.06
CA ALA A 415 -20.09 1.45 -2.77
C ALA A 415 -20.66 0.18 -3.44
N PHE A 416 -19.93 -0.44 -4.37
CA PHE A 416 -20.49 -1.48 -5.22
C PHE A 416 -20.77 -2.78 -4.44
N ASN A 417 -22.04 -3.20 -4.43
CA ASN A 417 -22.47 -4.46 -3.82
C ASN A 417 -23.76 -5.00 -4.47
N GLN A 418 -23.90 -4.92 -5.79
CA GLN A 418 -25.10 -5.40 -6.50
C GLN A 418 -24.93 -6.81 -7.05
N ASP A 419 -26.04 -7.54 -7.13
CA ASP A 419 -26.08 -8.92 -7.63
C ASP A 419 -25.59 -9.01 -9.08
N ILE A 420 -24.57 -9.84 -9.29
CA ILE A 420 -23.92 -10.19 -10.56
C ILE A 420 -23.82 -11.71 -10.76
N SER A 421 -24.56 -12.49 -9.97
CA SER A 421 -24.54 -13.96 -9.97
C SER A 421 -24.97 -14.57 -11.31
N SER A 422 -25.73 -13.83 -12.11
CA SER A 422 -26.26 -14.28 -13.41
C SER A 422 -25.27 -14.12 -14.58
N TRP A 423 -24.13 -13.47 -14.37
CA TRP A 423 -23.16 -13.20 -15.43
C TRP A 423 -22.54 -14.48 -15.98
N ASP A 424 -22.36 -14.52 -17.30
CA ASP A 424 -21.57 -15.55 -17.96
C ASP A 424 -20.12 -15.09 -18.08
N VAL A 425 -19.25 -15.63 -17.21
CA VAL A 425 -17.81 -15.35 -17.20
C VAL A 425 -16.98 -16.47 -17.84
N SER A 426 -17.62 -17.40 -18.56
CA SER A 426 -16.96 -18.61 -19.07
C SER A 426 -15.87 -18.34 -20.11
N SER A 427 -15.90 -17.19 -20.79
CA SER A 427 -14.85 -16.77 -21.73
C SER A 427 -13.75 -15.92 -21.10
N VAL A 428 -13.88 -15.55 -19.82
CA VAL A 428 -12.92 -14.64 -19.15
C VAL A 428 -11.63 -15.39 -18.85
N THR A 429 -10.51 -14.76 -19.21
CA THR A 429 -9.15 -15.28 -18.96
C THR A 429 -8.38 -14.45 -17.93
N ASN A 430 -8.76 -13.18 -17.74
CA ASN A 430 -8.13 -12.26 -16.80
C ASN A 430 -9.16 -11.62 -15.86
N MET A 431 -9.01 -11.85 -14.55
CA MET A 431 -9.80 -11.25 -13.46
C MET A 431 -8.92 -10.49 -12.46
N ASN A 432 -7.70 -10.09 -12.86
CA ASN A 432 -6.79 -9.41 -11.95
C ASN A 432 -7.45 -8.15 -11.38
N ALA A 433 -7.34 -7.95 -10.07
CA ALA A 433 -7.85 -6.78 -9.35
C ALA A 433 -9.34 -6.46 -9.55
N MET A 434 -10.18 -7.42 -10.00
CA MET A 434 -11.59 -7.16 -10.34
C MET A 434 -12.36 -6.44 -9.22
N PHE A 435 -12.14 -6.81 -7.96
CA PHE A 435 -12.72 -6.19 -6.75
C PHE A 435 -11.64 -5.64 -5.79
N TYR A 436 -10.48 -5.25 -6.32
CA TYR A 436 -9.41 -4.64 -5.52
C TYR A 436 -9.94 -3.41 -4.79
N ASN A 437 -9.76 -3.34 -3.47
CA ASN A 437 -10.22 -2.25 -2.62
C ASN A 437 -11.70 -1.87 -2.81
N ALA A 438 -12.56 -2.88 -3.00
CA ALA A 438 -14.02 -2.75 -3.02
C ALA A 438 -14.62 -3.19 -1.66
N PRO A 439 -14.53 -2.37 -0.59
CA PRO A 439 -14.85 -2.79 0.78
C PRO A 439 -16.31 -3.18 0.99
N ALA A 440 -17.27 -2.71 0.18
CA ALA A 440 -18.68 -3.07 0.32
C ALA A 440 -19.06 -4.39 -0.37
N PHE A 441 -18.23 -4.92 -1.27
CA PHE A 441 -18.59 -6.04 -2.12
C PHE A 441 -18.64 -7.37 -1.35
N ASN A 442 -19.81 -8.01 -1.35
CA ASN A 442 -20.04 -9.31 -0.71
C ASN A 442 -21.19 -10.09 -1.37
N GLN A 443 -21.34 -10.01 -2.70
CA GLN A 443 -22.41 -10.71 -3.43
C GLN A 443 -22.01 -12.12 -3.84
N ASP A 444 -23.00 -13.02 -3.88
CA ASP A 444 -22.82 -14.42 -4.26
C ASP A 444 -22.39 -14.54 -5.72
N ILE A 445 -21.23 -15.15 -5.93
CA ILE A 445 -20.60 -15.43 -7.24
C ILE A 445 -20.22 -16.91 -7.37
N SER A 446 -20.80 -17.77 -6.54
CA SER A 446 -20.55 -19.22 -6.49
C SER A 446 -20.92 -19.94 -7.80
N SER A 447 -21.84 -19.36 -8.58
CA SER A 447 -22.33 -19.88 -9.87
C SER A 447 -21.38 -19.63 -11.05
N TRP A 448 -20.37 -18.78 -10.89
CA TRP A 448 -19.49 -18.37 -11.98
C TRP A 448 -18.63 -19.52 -12.52
N ASN A 449 -18.61 -19.68 -13.84
CA ASN A 449 -17.70 -20.60 -14.49
C ASN A 449 -16.34 -19.93 -14.77
N VAL A 450 -15.40 -20.07 -13.82
CA VAL A 450 -14.06 -19.49 -13.91
C VAL A 450 -13.02 -20.43 -14.56
N SER A 451 -13.45 -21.50 -15.24
CA SER A 451 -12.53 -22.56 -15.71
C SER A 451 -11.48 -22.09 -16.73
N ASN A 452 -11.70 -20.96 -17.40
CA ASN A 452 -10.76 -20.38 -18.38
C ASN A 452 -9.87 -19.28 -17.81
N VAL A 453 -10.06 -18.90 -16.54
CA VAL A 453 -9.30 -17.83 -15.90
C VAL A 453 -7.86 -18.29 -15.64
N ILE A 454 -6.90 -17.46 -16.06
CA ILE A 454 -5.45 -17.68 -15.89
C ILE A 454 -4.89 -16.79 -14.76
N ASN A 455 -5.42 -15.57 -14.60
CA ASN A 455 -4.92 -14.59 -13.64
C ASN A 455 -6.04 -14.10 -12.70
N MET A 456 -5.89 -14.37 -11.40
CA MET A 456 -6.76 -13.91 -10.30
C MET A 456 -6.00 -13.04 -9.29
N SER A 457 -4.81 -12.54 -9.65
CA SER A 457 -4.01 -11.73 -8.73
C SER A 457 -4.77 -10.49 -8.25
N ASN A 458 -4.69 -10.20 -6.96
CA ASN A 458 -5.33 -9.06 -6.30
C ASN A 458 -6.88 -9.04 -6.39
N MET A 459 -7.55 -10.10 -6.85
CA MET A 459 -8.99 -10.07 -7.19
C MET A 459 -9.88 -9.56 -6.05
N PHE A 460 -9.62 -9.95 -4.80
CA PHE A 460 -10.34 -9.52 -3.59
C PHE A 460 -9.43 -8.81 -2.58
N GLN A 461 -8.27 -8.30 -3.01
CA GLN A 461 -7.37 -7.57 -2.13
C GLN A 461 -8.12 -6.37 -1.54
N ALA A 462 -8.12 -6.23 -0.21
CA ALA A 462 -8.82 -5.19 0.54
C ALA A 462 -10.36 -5.15 0.34
N ALA A 463 -10.98 -6.18 -0.24
CA ALA A 463 -12.43 -6.38 -0.24
C ALA A 463 -12.87 -6.87 1.16
N SER A 464 -12.83 -5.97 2.15
CA SER A 464 -12.83 -6.31 3.58
C SER A 464 -14.11 -7.00 4.08
N THR A 465 -15.24 -6.88 3.38
CA THR A 465 -16.50 -7.56 3.73
C THR A 465 -16.74 -8.87 2.98
N PHE A 466 -15.95 -9.15 1.93
CA PHE A 466 -16.17 -10.31 1.07
C PHE A 466 -15.97 -11.62 1.84
N ASN A 467 -17.01 -12.45 1.87
CA ASN A 467 -17.01 -13.74 2.57
C ASN A 467 -17.98 -14.75 1.94
N GLN A 468 -18.13 -14.73 0.61
CA GLN A 468 -19.03 -15.65 -0.11
C GLN A 468 -18.35 -16.97 -0.47
N ASP A 469 -19.12 -18.06 -0.46
CA ASP A 469 -18.62 -19.41 -0.75
C ASP A 469 -18.27 -19.53 -2.25
N ILE A 470 -16.98 -19.73 -2.53
CA ILE A 470 -16.41 -19.92 -3.87
C ILE A 470 -15.75 -21.30 -4.00
N SER A 471 -16.09 -22.24 -3.11
CA SER A 471 -15.53 -23.60 -3.08
C SER A 471 -15.82 -24.39 -4.35
N SER A 472 -16.90 -24.05 -5.07
CA SER A 472 -17.33 -24.69 -6.32
C SER A 472 -16.49 -24.34 -7.55
N TRP A 473 -15.67 -23.29 -7.47
CA TRP A 473 -14.94 -22.77 -8.61
C TRP A 473 -13.88 -23.75 -9.14
N ASN A 474 -13.87 -23.92 -10.46
CA ASN A 474 -12.79 -24.64 -11.13
C ASN A 474 -11.61 -23.70 -11.43
N VAL A 475 -10.60 -23.72 -10.56
CA VAL A 475 -9.39 -22.88 -10.69
C VAL A 475 -8.20 -23.61 -11.34
N SER A 476 -8.43 -24.75 -12.01
CA SER A 476 -7.34 -25.62 -12.50
C SER A 476 -6.42 -24.99 -13.56
N ASN A 477 -6.83 -23.89 -14.19
CA ASN A 477 -6.06 -23.18 -15.20
C ASN A 477 -5.39 -21.90 -14.66
N VAL A 478 -5.61 -21.55 -13.38
CA VAL A 478 -5.05 -20.34 -12.78
C VAL A 478 -3.55 -20.51 -12.55
N ILE A 479 -2.77 -19.54 -12.98
CA ILE A 479 -1.31 -19.48 -12.81
C ILE A 479 -0.92 -18.51 -11.69
N ASN A 480 -1.66 -17.41 -11.51
CA ASN A 480 -1.32 -16.34 -10.58
C ASN A 480 -2.48 -16.02 -9.60
N MET A 481 -2.24 -16.23 -8.31
CA MET A 481 -3.14 -15.91 -7.19
C MET A 481 -2.50 -14.94 -6.18
N SER A 482 -1.41 -14.24 -6.55
CA SER A 482 -0.73 -13.31 -5.66
C SER A 482 -1.69 -12.23 -5.13
N ASN A 483 -1.62 -11.96 -3.83
CA ASN A 483 -2.48 -11.02 -3.09
C ASN A 483 -4.00 -11.27 -3.19
N MET A 484 -4.48 -12.42 -3.70
CA MET A 484 -5.90 -12.60 -4.03
C MET A 484 -6.86 -12.23 -2.89
N PHE A 485 -6.52 -12.54 -1.64
CA PHE A 485 -7.30 -12.23 -0.43
C PHE A 485 -6.53 -11.37 0.57
N GLN A 486 -5.47 -10.66 0.13
CA GLN A 486 -4.70 -9.80 1.02
C GLN A 486 -5.62 -8.73 1.62
N ALA A 487 -5.65 -8.59 2.95
CA ALA A 487 -6.53 -7.69 3.70
C ALA A 487 -8.04 -7.89 3.45
N ALA A 488 -8.48 -9.04 2.92
CA ALA A 488 -9.89 -9.45 2.92
C ALA A 488 -10.27 -9.97 4.32
N THR A 489 -10.41 -9.04 5.27
CA THR A 489 -10.44 -9.34 6.71
C THR A 489 -11.61 -10.22 7.15
N ALA A 490 -12.75 -10.20 6.44
CA ALA A 490 -13.90 -11.07 6.74
C ALA A 490 -13.82 -12.47 6.08
N PHE A 491 -12.94 -12.68 5.11
CA PHE A 491 -12.94 -13.90 4.29
C PHE A 491 -12.54 -15.14 5.10
N ASN A 492 -13.41 -16.14 5.14
CA ASN A 492 -13.22 -17.39 5.87
C ASN A 492 -14.02 -18.55 5.28
N GLN A 493 -13.96 -18.74 3.95
CA GLN A 493 -14.72 -19.77 3.22
C GLN A 493 -13.84 -20.96 2.80
N PRO A 494 -14.41 -22.18 2.70
CA PRO A 494 -13.65 -23.38 2.42
C PRO A 494 -13.07 -23.38 1.01
N LEU A 495 -11.77 -23.67 0.87
CA LEU A 495 -11.07 -23.72 -0.43
C LEU A 495 -10.41 -25.08 -0.70
N TYR A 496 -10.61 -26.08 0.16
CA TYR A 496 -9.90 -27.37 0.09
C TYR A 496 -10.17 -28.18 -1.18
N LEU A 497 -11.23 -27.89 -1.94
CA LEU A 497 -11.56 -28.58 -3.20
C LEU A 497 -10.89 -27.96 -4.44
N TRP A 498 -10.23 -26.81 -4.30
CA TRP A 498 -9.57 -26.15 -5.42
C TRP A 498 -8.37 -26.95 -5.92
N ASN A 499 -8.34 -27.19 -7.24
CA ASN A 499 -7.16 -27.71 -7.91
C ASN A 499 -6.19 -26.57 -8.25
N VAL A 500 -5.18 -26.38 -7.41
CA VAL A 500 -4.15 -25.33 -7.58
C VAL A 500 -2.85 -25.83 -8.23
N SER A 501 -2.85 -27.02 -8.83
CA SER A 501 -1.64 -27.66 -9.38
C SER A 501 -0.94 -26.87 -10.48
N GLN A 502 -1.60 -25.90 -11.13
CA GLN A 502 -0.98 -25.03 -12.15
C GLN A 502 -0.50 -23.68 -11.60
N VAL A 503 -0.80 -23.36 -10.34
CA VAL A 503 -0.45 -22.06 -9.75
C VAL A 503 1.06 -21.97 -9.51
N GLN A 504 1.66 -20.86 -9.95
CA GLN A 504 3.10 -20.58 -9.78
C GLN A 504 3.36 -19.47 -8.75
N TYR A 505 2.39 -18.55 -8.56
CA TYR A 505 2.54 -17.36 -7.73
C TYR A 505 1.43 -17.28 -6.66
N MET A 506 1.80 -17.37 -5.38
CA MET A 506 0.91 -17.26 -4.20
C MET A 506 1.41 -16.24 -3.16
N SER A 507 2.36 -15.38 -3.52
CA SER A 507 2.89 -14.36 -2.62
C SER A 507 1.75 -13.51 -2.05
N TYR A 508 1.79 -13.25 -0.74
CA TYR A 508 0.82 -12.40 -0.02
C TYR A 508 -0.65 -12.86 -0.08
N MET A 509 -0.97 -14.07 -0.57
CA MET A 509 -2.35 -14.46 -0.88
C MET A 509 -3.35 -14.24 0.27
N PHE A 510 -2.97 -14.52 1.51
CA PHE A 510 -3.78 -14.33 2.72
C PHE A 510 -3.15 -13.32 3.70
N GLN A 511 -2.23 -12.46 3.25
CA GLN A 511 -1.62 -11.49 4.15
C GLN A 511 -2.71 -10.59 4.75
N ASN A 512 -2.76 -10.47 6.08
CA ASN A 512 -3.76 -9.70 6.83
C ASN A 512 -5.22 -10.15 6.59
N ALA A 513 -5.46 -11.38 6.09
CA ALA A 513 -6.78 -12.00 6.08
C ALA A 513 -7.11 -12.54 7.48
N SER A 514 -7.37 -11.62 8.42
CA SER A 514 -7.38 -11.89 9.86
C SER A 514 -8.47 -12.85 10.36
N SER A 515 -9.48 -13.16 9.55
CA SER A 515 -10.51 -14.18 9.88
C SER A 515 -10.25 -15.54 9.23
N PHE A 516 -9.30 -15.66 8.30
CA PHE A 516 -9.12 -16.86 7.49
C PHE A 516 -8.55 -18.01 8.34
N ASN A 517 -9.31 -19.11 8.46
CA ASN A 517 -8.91 -20.31 9.19
C ASN A 517 -9.51 -21.58 8.58
N GLN A 518 -9.51 -21.71 7.26
CA GLN A 518 -10.09 -22.86 6.55
C GLN A 518 -9.04 -23.86 6.08
N PRO A 519 -9.37 -25.17 6.05
CA PRO A 519 -8.44 -26.19 5.64
C PRO A 519 -8.05 -26.03 4.16
N ILE A 520 -6.76 -26.21 3.88
CA ILE A 520 -6.16 -26.16 2.52
C ILE A 520 -5.10 -27.27 2.33
N TYR A 521 -5.15 -28.30 3.17
CA TYR A 521 -4.20 -29.42 3.18
C TYR A 521 -4.29 -30.33 1.94
N LEU A 522 -5.32 -30.20 1.11
CA LEU A 522 -5.49 -30.97 -0.14
C LEU A 522 -4.87 -30.29 -1.37
N TRP A 523 -4.37 -29.07 -1.23
CA TRP A 523 -3.77 -28.35 -2.35
C TRP A 523 -2.47 -29.01 -2.82
N ASP A 524 -2.40 -29.26 -4.13
CA ASP A 524 -1.15 -29.59 -4.80
C ASP A 524 -0.37 -28.31 -5.12
N VAL A 525 0.60 -27.99 -4.26
CA VAL A 525 1.44 -26.79 -4.36
C VAL A 525 2.79 -27.06 -5.02
N SER A 526 2.97 -28.21 -5.69
CA SER A 526 4.29 -28.64 -6.19
C SER A 526 4.94 -27.67 -7.16
N ASN A 527 4.12 -26.91 -7.90
CA ASN A 527 4.52 -25.96 -8.95
C ASN A 527 4.64 -24.51 -8.46
N VAL A 528 4.35 -24.22 -7.20
CA VAL A 528 4.42 -22.87 -6.66
C VAL A 528 5.88 -22.47 -6.43
N GLN A 529 6.28 -21.35 -7.03
CA GLN A 529 7.65 -20.82 -6.95
C GLN A 529 7.82 -19.81 -5.82
N TYR A 530 6.77 -19.01 -5.55
CA TYR A 530 6.78 -17.91 -4.59
C TYR A 530 5.59 -17.98 -3.62
N MET A 531 5.90 -18.08 -2.31
CA MET A 531 4.94 -18.09 -1.19
C MET A 531 5.31 -17.10 -0.08
N ASN A 532 6.19 -16.15 -0.36
CA ASN A 532 6.58 -15.15 0.62
C ASN A 532 5.34 -14.38 1.12
N ASN A 533 5.28 -14.13 2.42
CA ASN A 533 4.20 -13.42 3.12
C ASN A 533 2.80 -14.05 2.97
N MET A 534 2.67 -15.31 2.56
CA MET A 534 1.36 -15.91 2.25
C MET A 534 0.36 -15.81 3.41
N PHE A 535 0.78 -16.02 4.66
CA PHE A 535 -0.05 -15.95 5.87
C PHE A 535 0.41 -14.86 6.85
N ASP A 536 1.17 -13.87 6.38
CA ASP A 536 1.60 -12.75 7.21
C ASP A 536 0.37 -12.05 7.82
N MET A 537 0.32 -11.86 9.13
CA MET A 537 -0.81 -11.28 9.87
C MET A 537 -2.16 -12.01 9.67
N ALA A 538 -2.18 -13.26 9.17
CA ALA A 538 -3.34 -14.14 9.24
C ALA A 538 -3.48 -14.69 10.68
N SER A 539 -3.87 -13.79 11.59
CA SER A 539 -3.67 -13.94 13.04
C SER A 539 -4.30 -15.18 13.68
N VAL A 540 -5.40 -15.69 13.10
CA VAL A 540 -6.16 -16.85 13.58
C VAL A 540 -5.89 -18.14 12.80
N PHE A 541 -5.09 -18.08 11.71
CA PHE A 541 -4.85 -19.22 10.84
C PHE A 541 -4.08 -20.32 11.58
N ASN A 542 -4.68 -21.51 11.70
CA ASN A 542 -4.08 -22.64 12.39
C ASN A 542 -4.54 -23.98 11.79
N GLN A 543 -4.49 -24.11 10.46
CA GLN A 543 -4.91 -25.32 9.74
C GLN A 543 -3.72 -26.13 9.23
N SER A 544 -3.89 -27.46 9.18
CA SER A 544 -2.81 -28.36 8.79
C SER A 544 -2.33 -28.09 7.36
N LEU A 545 -1.02 -28.18 7.15
CA LEU A 545 -0.34 -28.02 5.85
C LEU A 545 0.63 -29.18 5.56
N ASN A 546 0.56 -30.26 6.35
CA ASN A 546 1.55 -31.34 6.35
C ASN A 546 1.64 -32.13 5.02
N ASN A 547 0.58 -32.10 4.20
CA ASN A 547 0.55 -32.81 2.92
C ASN A 547 1.16 -32.01 1.76
N TRP A 548 1.58 -30.76 2.00
CA TRP A 548 2.19 -29.94 0.96
C TRP A 548 3.58 -30.46 0.58
N SER A 549 3.84 -30.47 -0.72
CA SER A 549 5.12 -30.89 -1.30
C SER A 549 5.60 -29.81 -2.28
N PHE A 550 6.90 -29.57 -2.29
CA PHE A 550 7.52 -28.51 -3.09
C PHE A 550 8.58 -29.09 -4.02
N THR A 551 8.58 -28.67 -5.29
CA THR A 551 9.63 -29.04 -6.25
C THR A 551 10.43 -27.85 -6.77
N VAL A 552 9.87 -26.64 -6.67
CA VAL A 552 10.45 -25.40 -7.23
C VAL A 552 10.42 -24.21 -6.27
N LEU A 553 10.09 -24.41 -4.99
CA LEU A 553 9.95 -23.34 -4.00
C LEU A 553 11.29 -22.69 -3.68
N ASN A 554 11.39 -21.37 -3.87
CA ASN A 554 12.63 -20.61 -3.65
C ASN A 554 12.56 -19.70 -2.41
N ASP A 555 11.44 -19.02 -2.21
CA ASP A 555 11.30 -17.96 -1.19
C ASP A 555 10.11 -18.22 -0.25
N THR A 556 10.41 -18.30 1.05
CA THR A 556 9.44 -18.48 2.16
C THR A 556 9.47 -17.33 3.17
N SER A 557 10.11 -16.21 2.81
CA SER A 557 10.28 -15.07 3.70
C SER A 557 8.94 -14.54 4.20
N ALA A 558 8.88 -14.27 5.50
CA ALA A 558 7.72 -13.79 6.24
C ALA A 558 6.42 -14.61 6.06
N MET A 559 6.49 -15.87 5.60
CA MET A 559 5.30 -16.68 5.29
C MET A 559 4.30 -16.75 6.45
N PHE A 560 4.76 -16.81 7.70
CA PHE A 560 3.95 -16.83 8.93
C PHE A 560 4.28 -15.66 9.86
N PHE A 561 4.78 -14.54 9.33
CA PHE A 561 5.05 -13.36 10.14
C PHE A 561 3.77 -12.93 10.88
N LYS A 562 3.81 -12.76 12.21
CA LYS A 562 2.64 -12.41 13.04
C LYS A 562 1.41 -13.33 12.86
N ALA A 563 1.58 -14.57 12.39
CA ALA A 563 0.53 -15.58 12.39
C ALA A 563 0.37 -16.15 13.82
N PHE A 564 -0.20 -15.34 14.73
CA PHE A 564 -0.16 -15.57 16.17
C PHE A 564 -0.66 -16.95 16.62
N ALA A 565 -1.69 -17.49 15.95
CA ALA A 565 -2.29 -18.78 16.28
C ALA A 565 -1.61 -20.00 15.62
N PHE A 566 -0.74 -19.81 14.62
CA PHE A 566 -0.23 -20.90 13.81
C PHE A 566 0.69 -21.82 14.61
N ASN A 567 0.33 -23.10 14.70
CA ASN A 567 1.12 -24.12 15.40
C ASN A 567 0.87 -25.54 14.83
N GLN A 568 0.79 -25.67 13.51
CA GLN A 568 0.51 -26.95 12.84
C GLN A 568 1.77 -27.62 12.32
N ASP A 569 1.76 -28.96 12.31
CA ASP A 569 2.89 -29.78 11.88
C ASP A 569 3.23 -29.53 10.40
N ILE A 570 4.49 -29.18 10.16
CA ILE A 570 5.12 -28.92 8.86
C ILE A 570 6.47 -29.67 8.73
N SER A 571 6.70 -30.67 9.59
CA SER A 571 7.94 -31.46 9.65
C SER A 571 8.23 -32.24 8.36
N SER A 572 7.19 -32.53 7.58
CA SER A 572 7.24 -33.26 6.30
C SER A 572 7.70 -32.40 5.12
N TRP A 573 7.77 -31.08 5.27
CA TRP A 573 8.09 -30.18 4.17
C TRP A 573 9.52 -30.37 3.65
N ASN A 574 9.65 -30.54 2.33
CA ASN A 574 10.95 -30.52 1.67
C ASN A 574 11.35 -29.08 1.31
N VAL A 575 12.12 -28.43 2.20
CA VAL A 575 12.62 -27.06 2.02
C VAL A 575 14.02 -26.98 1.39
N SER A 576 14.54 -28.09 0.84
CA SER A 576 15.93 -28.15 0.34
C SER A 576 16.23 -27.19 -0.82
N THR A 577 15.22 -26.67 -1.52
CA THR A 577 15.39 -25.68 -2.61
C THR A 577 15.32 -24.23 -2.12
N VAL A 578 14.90 -23.99 -0.88
CA VAL A 578 14.68 -22.65 -0.33
C VAL A 578 16.01 -21.96 -0.07
N THR A 579 16.12 -20.69 -0.49
CA THR A 579 17.32 -19.86 -0.27
C THR A 579 17.10 -18.73 0.73
N ASN A 580 15.85 -18.32 0.96
CA ASN A 580 15.46 -17.22 1.84
C ASN A 580 14.37 -17.64 2.83
N MET A 581 14.66 -17.53 4.13
CA MET A 581 13.75 -17.81 5.26
C MET A 581 13.58 -16.60 6.20
N THR A 582 13.93 -15.40 5.74
CA THR A 582 13.88 -14.17 6.54
C THR A 582 12.51 -13.96 7.15
N GLY A 583 12.46 -13.86 8.49
CA GLY A 583 11.25 -13.57 9.25
C GLY A 583 10.13 -14.61 9.15
N MET A 584 10.39 -15.82 8.64
CA MET A 584 9.34 -16.82 8.33
C MET A 584 8.35 -17.05 9.48
N PHE A 585 8.83 -17.12 10.73
CA PHE A 585 8.02 -17.29 11.94
C PHE A 585 8.15 -16.13 12.94
N SER A 586 8.63 -14.96 12.49
CA SER A 586 8.77 -13.83 13.41
C SER A 586 7.40 -13.44 13.97
N LEU A 587 7.32 -13.28 15.29
CA LEU A 587 6.09 -12.99 16.03
C LEU A 587 4.96 -14.04 15.86
N ALA A 588 5.26 -15.24 15.34
CA ALA A 588 4.34 -16.39 15.40
C ALA A 588 4.36 -16.98 16.82
N THR A 589 3.74 -16.27 17.76
CA THR A 589 3.92 -16.49 19.22
C THR A 589 3.55 -17.90 19.70
N SER A 590 2.66 -18.61 18.99
CA SER A 590 2.23 -19.97 19.34
C SER A 590 3.04 -21.09 18.66
N PHE A 591 3.88 -20.76 17.66
CA PHE A 591 4.55 -21.78 16.85
C PHE A 591 5.62 -22.52 17.66
N ASN A 592 5.48 -23.84 17.75
CA ASN A 592 6.41 -24.70 18.48
C ASN A 592 6.47 -26.13 17.89
N GLN A 593 6.33 -26.29 16.57
CA GLN A 593 6.36 -27.60 15.92
C GLN A 593 7.76 -28.02 15.51
N ASP A 594 8.03 -29.33 15.59
CA ASP A 594 9.33 -29.90 15.27
C ASP A 594 9.64 -29.78 13.77
N ILE A 595 10.70 -29.02 13.47
CA ILE A 595 11.23 -28.80 12.11
C ILE A 595 12.69 -29.26 12.01
N SER A 596 13.13 -30.10 12.96
CA SER A 596 14.51 -30.61 13.02
C SER A 596 14.91 -31.44 11.79
N SER A 597 13.93 -32.00 11.07
CA SER A 597 14.09 -32.78 9.84
C SER A 597 14.40 -31.96 8.59
N TRP A 598 14.21 -30.64 8.63
CA TRP A 598 14.35 -29.78 7.46
C TRP A 598 15.79 -29.71 6.95
N ASN A 599 15.95 -29.89 5.64
CA ASN A 599 17.22 -29.64 4.97
C ASN A 599 17.34 -28.16 4.60
N VAL A 600 18.03 -27.39 5.44
CA VAL A 600 18.27 -25.94 5.25
C VAL A 600 19.62 -25.63 4.59
N SER A 601 20.29 -26.60 3.99
CA SER A 601 21.67 -26.43 3.51
C SER A 601 21.85 -25.39 2.41
N ASN A 602 20.78 -24.99 1.72
CA ASN A 602 20.81 -24.00 0.64
C ASN A 602 20.38 -22.59 1.08
N VAL A 603 19.98 -22.42 2.35
CA VAL A 603 19.52 -21.13 2.86
C VAL A 603 20.70 -20.18 3.06
N GLY A 604 20.59 -18.97 2.51
CA GLY A 604 21.57 -17.88 2.68
C GLY A 604 21.17 -16.87 3.75
N ASP A 605 19.87 -16.66 3.98
CA ASP A 605 19.37 -15.66 4.93
C ASP A 605 18.29 -16.26 5.87
N MET A 606 18.55 -16.18 7.17
CA MET A 606 17.66 -16.59 8.27
C MET A 606 17.37 -15.42 9.23
N SER A 607 17.59 -14.18 8.79
CA SER A 607 17.38 -13.00 9.61
C SER A 607 15.98 -12.96 10.18
N ASN A 608 15.84 -12.68 11.47
CA ASN A 608 14.58 -12.63 12.20
C ASN A 608 13.73 -13.91 12.18
N MET A 609 14.23 -15.07 11.70
CA MET A 609 13.38 -16.25 11.42
C MET A 609 12.41 -16.62 12.56
N PHE A 610 12.85 -16.55 13.82
CA PHE A 610 12.06 -16.82 15.03
C PHE A 610 11.99 -15.62 15.99
N ALA A 611 12.25 -14.40 15.50
CA ALA A 611 12.23 -13.20 16.35
C ALA A 611 10.85 -13.01 16.99
N GLY A 612 10.75 -13.10 18.30
CA GLY A 612 9.50 -13.01 19.06
C GLY A 612 8.57 -14.23 18.92
N ALA A 613 9.07 -15.38 18.44
CA ALA A 613 8.33 -16.63 18.48
C ALA A 613 8.38 -17.21 19.91
N ASN A 614 7.60 -16.63 20.83
CA ASN A 614 7.72 -16.87 22.27
C ASN A 614 7.64 -18.33 22.71
N ALA A 615 6.82 -19.17 22.05
CA ALA A 615 6.65 -20.58 22.39
C ALA A 615 7.72 -21.52 21.77
N PHE A 616 8.49 -21.05 20.78
CA PHE A 616 9.35 -21.92 19.98
C PHE A 616 10.53 -22.47 20.79
N ASN A 617 10.64 -23.79 20.90
CA ASN A 617 11.70 -24.48 21.65
C ASN A 617 11.99 -25.88 21.09
N GLN A 618 12.23 -25.98 19.77
CA GLN A 618 12.44 -27.27 19.09
C GLN A 618 13.91 -27.50 18.71
N PRO A 619 14.39 -28.75 18.70
CA PRO A 619 15.81 -29.05 18.54
C PRO A 619 16.30 -28.77 17.11
N LEU A 620 17.16 -27.76 16.94
CA LEU A 620 17.69 -27.37 15.62
C LEU A 620 19.16 -27.77 15.40
N ASN A 621 19.79 -28.45 16.36
CA ASN A 621 21.24 -28.73 16.33
C ASN A 621 21.68 -29.58 15.12
N ASN A 622 20.76 -30.29 14.47
CA ASN A 622 21.05 -31.12 13.30
C ASN A 622 21.01 -30.37 11.96
N TRP A 623 20.58 -29.10 11.96
CA TRP A 623 20.52 -28.30 10.75
C TRP A 623 21.92 -28.00 10.19
N VAL A 624 22.05 -28.12 8.87
CA VAL A 624 23.27 -27.78 8.14
C VAL A 624 23.20 -26.31 7.70
N VAL A 625 23.80 -25.43 8.49
CA VAL A 625 23.73 -23.96 8.28
C VAL A 625 25.00 -23.36 7.63
N SER A 626 25.87 -24.18 7.05
CA SER A 626 27.19 -23.73 6.55
C SER A 626 27.15 -22.71 5.40
N ASN A 627 25.99 -22.55 4.75
CA ASN A 627 25.78 -21.58 3.67
C ASN A 627 25.08 -20.29 4.14
N VAL A 628 24.60 -20.23 5.39
CA VAL A 628 23.88 -19.07 5.92
C VAL A 628 24.87 -17.92 6.14
N GLN A 629 24.50 -16.74 5.65
CA GLN A 629 25.27 -15.51 5.69
C GLN A 629 24.71 -14.50 6.70
N TYR A 630 23.40 -14.51 6.93
CA TYR A 630 22.71 -13.56 7.81
C TYR A 630 21.81 -14.30 8.82
N MET A 631 22.02 -14.04 10.11
CA MET A 631 21.23 -14.57 11.23
C MET A 631 20.85 -13.48 12.25
N ASN A 632 20.93 -12.20 11.87
CA ASN A 632 20.61 -11.11 12.79
C ASN A 632 19.16 -11.22 13.29
N ASN A 633 18.98 -11.00 14.59
CA ASN A 633 17.73 -11.13 15.35
C ASN A 633 17.06 -12.53 15.29
N MET A 634 17.70 -13.59 14.78
CA MET A 634 17.03 -14.88 14.50
C MET A 634 16.19 -15.43 15.66
N PHE A 635 16.67 -15.33 16.91
CA PHE A 635 15.99 -15.75 18.14
C PHE A 635 15.75 -14.59 19.12
N GLN A 636 15.82 -13.35 18.65
CA GLN A 636 15.59 -12.18 19.50
C GLN A 636 14.22 -12.31 20.16
N THR A 637 14.14 -12.22 21.49
CA THR A 637 12.90 -12.35 22.28
C THR A 637 12.15 -13.68 22.11
N ALA A 638 12.79 -14.73 21.57
CA ALA A 638 12.26 -16.10 21.60
C ALA A 638 12.41 -16.68 23.01
N THR A 639 11.53 -16.27 23.93
CA THR A 639 11.67 -16.46 25.37
C THR A 639 11.69 -17.92 25.83
N SER A 640 11.12 -18.85 25.06
CA SER A 640 11.17 -20.30 25.38
C SER A 640 12.34 -21.02 24.75
N PHE A 641 13.08 -20.41 23.81
CA PHE A 641 14.08 -21.10 23.03
C PHE A 641 15.30 -21.45 23.88
N ASN A 642 15.46 -22.74 24.20
CA ASN A 642 16.54 -23.25 25.02
C ASN A 642 17.08 -24.58 24.48
N GLN A 643 17.63 -24.55 23.27
CA GLN A 643 18.16 -25.73 22.59
C GLN A 643 19.65 -25.58 22.28
N PRO A 644 20.41 -26.68 22.26
CA PRO A 644 21.81 -26.64 21.84
C PRO A 644 21.90 -26.31 20.33
N LEU A 645 22.84 -25.43 19.98
CA LEU A 645 23.20 -25.07 18.58
C LEU A 645 24.70 -25.28 18.30
N ASN A 646 25.37 -26.02 19.18
CA ASN A 646 26.82 -26.17 19.19
C ASN A 646 27.36 -27.00 17.99
N ASN A 647 26.52 -27.69 17.23
CA ASN A 647 26.92 -28.40 16.01
C ASN A 647 26.89 -27.54 14.75
N TRP A 648 26.35 -26.32 14.84
CA TRP A 648 26.24 -25.42 13.69
C TRP A 648 27.61 -24.95 13.20
N ASN A 649 27.83 -25.04 11.88
CA ASN A 649 28.98 -24.42 11.24
C ASN A 649 28.63 -23.00 10.79
N VAL A 650 29.05 -22.00 11.58
CA VAL A 650 28.78 -20.57 11.33
C VAL A 650 29.92 -19.84 10.60
N SER A 651 30.84 -20.58 9.97
CA SER A 651 32.01 -20.02 9.27
C SER A 651 31.69 -19.05 8.13
N SER A 652 30.47 -19.07 7.60
CA SER A 652 30.03 -18.22 6.48
C SER A 652 29.22 -17.00 6.91
N VAL A 653 28.90 -16.86 8.21
CA VAL A 653 28.00 -15.81 8.71
C VAL A 653 28.73 -14.47 8.80
N TYR A 654 28.11 -13.42 8.25
CA TYR A 654 28.60 -12.05 8.32
C TYR A 654 27.94 -11.23 9.44
N ASP A 655 26.68 -11.53 9.77
CA ASP A 655 25.90 -10.76 10.76
C ASP A 655 25.06 -11.66 11.67
N MET A 656 25.29 -11.56 12.98
CA MET A 656 24.51 -12.17 14.07
C MET A 656 24.04 -11.12 15.08
N SER A 657 23.91 -9.86 14.66
CA SER A 657 23.48 -8.77 15.54
C SER A 657 22.15 -9.11 16.19
N ASN A 658 22.09 -8.99 17.52
CA ASN A 658 20.92 -9.29 18.36
C ASN A 658 20.36 -10.72 18.24
N MET A 659 21.11 -11.67 17.66
CA MET A 659 20.61 -13.02 17.36
C MET A 659 19.93 -13.70 18.56
N PHE A 660 20.49 -13.54 19.77
CA PHE A 660 20.00 -14.18 20.99
C PHE A 660 19.51 -13.20 22.06
N ASP A 661 19.39 -11.91 21.73
CA ASP A 661 18.97 -10.89 22.68
C ASP A 661 17.62 -11.25 23.31
N ASN A 662 17.59 -11.35 24.64
CA ASN A 662 16.42 -11.72 25.45
C ASN A 662 15.77 -13.07 25.05
N SER A 663 16.57 -14.01 24.53
CA SER A 663 16.14 -15.39 24.29
C SER A 663 16.13 -16.24 25.57
N GLY A 664 15.50 -17.43 25.51
CA GLY A 664 15.46 -18.39 26.63
C GLY A 664 16.72 -19.24 26.82
N LEU A 665 17.82 -18.94 26.11
CA LEU A 665 18.98 -19.83 26.03
C LEU A 665 19.67 -19.97 27.39
N CYS A 666 19.73 -21.19 27.93
CA CYS A 666 20.37 -21.42 29.22
C CYS A 666 21.90 -21.32 29.13
N THR A 667 22.52 -21.09 30.29
CA THR A 667 23.97 -20.96 30.44
C THR A 667 24.75 -22.15 29.88
N ASP A 668 24.27 -23.38 30.04
CA ASP A 668 24.98 -24.58 29.57
C ASP A 668 24.97 -24.70 28.04
N ASN A 669 23.83 -24.41 27.42
CA ASN A 669 23.71 -24.36 25.97
C ASN A 669 24.57 -23.22 25.40
N TYR A 670 24.56 -22.04 26.03
CA TYR A 670 25.39 -20.91 25.61
C TYR A 670 26.89 -21.20 25.75
N ASN A 671 27.34 -21.79 26.87
CA ASN A 671 28.73 -22.24 27.05
C ASN A 671 29.15 -23.23 25.95
N SER A 672 28.26 -24.16 25.60
CA SER A 672 28.53 -25.17 24.57
C SER A 672 28.68 -24.53 23.18
N ILE A 673 27.81 -23.58 22.84
CA ILE A 673 27.89 -22.80 21.59
C ILE A 673 29.22 -22.05 21.49
N LEU A 674 29.57 -21.28 22.52
CA LEU A 674 30.82 -20.52 22.58
C LEU A 674 32.05 -21.40 22.34
N ASN A 675 32.09 -22.57 23.00
CA ASN A 675 33.22 -23.49 22.89
C ASN A 675 33.31 -24.18 21.53
N SER A 676 32.18 -24.66 21.00
CA SER A 676 32.19 -25.37 19.72
C SER A 676 32.48 -24.44 18.55
N TRP A 677 31.86 -23.26 18.50
CA TRP A 677 32.09 -22.32 17.41
C TRP A 677 33.51 -21.78 17.38
N ALA A 678 34.16 -21.64 18.55
CA ALA A 678 35.57 -21.26 18.65
C ALA A 678 36.55 -22.24 17.98
N THR A 679 36.12 -23.46 17.64
CA THR A 679 36.95 -24.45 16.93
C THR A 679 36.90 -24.31 15.40
N LEU A 680 36.01 -23.47 14.87
CA LEU A 680 35.80 -23.27 13.44
C LEU A 680 36.77 -22.22 12.86
N THR A 681 36.91 -22.22 11.54
CA THR A 681 37.56 -21.12 10.80
C THR A 681 36.49 -20.06 10.50
N LEU A 682 36.49 -18.94 11.20
CA LEU A 682 35.38 -17.99 11.19
C LEU A 682 35.67 -16.74 10.34
N GLN A 683 34.61 -16.07 9.87
CA GLN A 683 34.74 -14.69 9.36
C GLN A 683 35.18 -13.76 10.49
N PRO A 684 36.11 -12.81 10.23
CA PRO A 684 36.51 -11.86 11.24
C PRO A 684 35.48 -10.72 11.40
N ASN A 685 35.46 -10.08 12.58
CA ASN A 685 34.65 -8.89 12.89
C ASN A 685 33.12 -9.09 12.86
N VAL A 686 32.64 -10.33 13.08
CA VAL A 686 31.20 -10.59 13.20
C VAL A 686 30.68 -10.04 14.53
N THR A 687 29.51 -9.40 14.50
CA THR A 687 28.79 -8.97 15.71
C THR A 687 27.77 -10.02 16.10
N MET A 688 27.74 -10.42 17.38
CA MET A 688 26.78 -11.36 17.95
C MET A 688 26.10 -10.72 19.17
N GLY A 689 24.79 -10.49 19.08
CA GLY A 689 24.01 -9.97 20.22
C GLY A 689 23.47 -11.10 21.09
N VAL A 690 23.72 -10.98 22.39
CA VAL A 690 23.44 -11.96 23.44
C VAL A 690 22.91 -11.28 24.71
N LEU A 691 22.20 -10.15 24.58
CA LEU A 691 21.66 -9.39 25.70
C LEU A 691 20.81 -10.28 26.61
N GLY A 692 21.14 -10.29 27.91
CA GLY A 692 20.41 -11.07 28.91
C GLY A 692 20.92 -12.49 29.12
N LEU A 693 21.94 -12.93 28.36
CA LEU A 693 22.57 -14.24 28.55
C LEU A 693 23.75 -14.18 29.53
N VAL A 694 24.08 -15.32 30.13
CA VAL A 694 25.25 -15.46 31.01
C VAL A 694 26.04 -16.72 30.67
N TYR A 695 27.37 -16.66 30.77
CA TYR A 695 28.29 -17.78 30.53
C TYR A 695 29.17 -18.04 31.76
N THR A 696 29.72 -19.24 31.90
CA THR A 696 30.62 -19.59 33.01
C THR A 696 32.07 -19.68 32.56
N TYR A 697 32.99 -19.99 33.49
CA TYR A 697 34.35 -20.38 33.14
C TYR A 697 34.41 -21.55 32.14
N ALA A 698 33.37 -22.39 32.07
CA ALA A 698 33.29 -23.45 31.07
C ALA A 698 33.23 -22.89 29.64
N GLY A 699 32.56 -21.74 29.40
CA GLY A 699 32.48 -21.08 28.09
C GLY A 699 33.51 -19.99 27.84
N LEU A 700 34.27 -19.58 28.86
CA LEU A 700 35.19 -18.43 28.81
C LEU A 700 36.30 -18.61 27.75
N THR A 701 36.88 -19.81 27.64
CA THR A 701 37.93 -20.08 26.65
C THR A 701 37.40 -19.92 25.23
N GLY A 702 36.23 -20.50 24.93
CA GLY A 702 35.58 -20.34 23.63
C GLY A 702 35.29 -18.89 23.31
N ARG A 703 34.67 -18.16 24.26
CA ARG A 703 34.37 -16.72 24.09
C ARG A 703 35.62 -15.90 23.78
N ASN A 704 36.72 -16.12 24.51
CA ASN A 704 37.97 -15.40 24.30
C ASN A 704 38.56 -15.67 22.90
N ILE A 705 38.44 -16.88 22.36
CA ILE A 705 38.90 -17.21 21.00
C ILE A 705 38.05 -16.48 19.95
N LEU A 706 36.73 -16.37 20.17
CA LEU A 706 35.84 -15.63 19.27
C LEU A 706 36.15 -14.14 19.27
N THR A 707 36.37 -13.52 20.44
CA THR A 707 36.56 -12.06 20.55
C THR A 707 37.99 -11.60 20.23
N ASN A 708 38.99 -12.47 20.35
CA ASN A 708 40.38 -12.11 20.09
C ASN A 708 40.79 -12.35 18.63
N SER A 709 41.96 -11.82 18.23
CA SER A 709 42.56 -12.06 16.92
C SER A 709 42.82 -13.56 16.67
N PRO A 710 42.56 -14.09 15.46
CA PRO A 710 42.19 -13.38 14.24
C PRO A 710 40.68 -13.12 14.04
N ASN A 711 39.82 -13.66 14.91
CA ASN A 711 38.37 -13.60 14.74
C ASN A 711 37.80 -12.20 15.05
N ASN A 712 38.26 -11.54 16.12
CA ASN A 712 37.85 -10.17 16.47
C ASN A 712 36.31 -9.96 16.54
N TRP A 713 35.54 -10.97 16.96
CA TRP A 713 34.09 -10.83 17.08
C TRP A 713 33.70 -9.83 18.17
N VAL A 714 32.57 -9.16 17.97
CA VAL A 714 31.95 -8.25 18.93
C VAL A 714 30.76 -8.97 19.56
N ILE A 715 30.94 -9.49 20.77
CA ILE A 715 29.87 -10.16 21.55
C ILE A 715 29.34 -9.17 22.60
N LEU A 716 28.08 -8.76 22.46
CA LEU A 716 27.46 -7.72 23.30
C LEU A 716 26.31 -8.28 24.14
N GLY A 717 26.32 -7.96 25.43
CA GLY A 717 25.16 -8.15 26.32
C GLY A 717 25.21 -9.39 27.23
N ASP A 718 26.27 -10.19 27.17
CA ASP A 718 26.49 -11.34 28.07
C ASP A 718 27.39 -11.01 29.27
N ALA A 719 27.34 -11.84 30.32
CA ALA A 719 28.19 -11.72 31.52
C ALA A 719 28.77 -13.06 31.99
N LEU A 720 30.01 -13.05 32.51
CA LEU A 720 30.69 -14.20 33.13
C LEU A 720 30.20 -14.42 34.57
N ILE A 721 29.85 -15.67 34.92
CA ILE A 721 29.49 -16.09 36.28
C ILE A 721 30.40 -17.23 36.80
N SER A 722 30.81 -17.19 38.08
CA SER A 722 31.71 -18.19 38.68
C SER A 722 30.97 -19.43 39.22
N GLN A 723 31.53 -20.62 39.01
CA GLN A 723 30.93 -21.94 39.30
C GLN A 723 30.89 -22.34 40.79
N ASN A 724 30.72 -21.39 41.72
CA ASN A 724 30.55 -21.70 43.15
C ASN A 724 29.10 -21.48 43.57
N GLU A 725 28.33 -22.57 43.51
CA GLU A 725 27.08 -22.71 44.23
C GLU A 725 27.33 -22.59 45.75
N ILE A 726 26.59 -21.70 46.42
CA ILE A 726 26.34 -21.84 47.85
C ILE A 726 24.83 -21.98 48.02
N VAL A 727 24.38 -23.20 48.29
CA VAL A 727 23.04 -23.48 48.81
C VAL A 727 23.10 -23.27 50.33
N VAL A 728 22.44 -22.24 50.86
CA VAL A 728 22.23 -22.06 52.31
C VAL A 728 20.74 -22.00 52.60
N ASN A 729 20.25 -22.95 53.39
CA ASN A 729 18.99 -22.83 54.11
C ASN A 729 19.21 -21.94 55.35
N ILE A 730 18.16 -21.22 55.78
CA ILE A 730 18.01 -20.35 56.99
C ILE A 730 18.75 -18.96 56.93
N PRO A 731 18.23 -17.89 57.57
CA PRO A 731 18.49 -16.49 57.22
C PRO A 731 19.86 -16.01 57.67
N PHE A 732 20.52 -15.14 56.89
CA PHE A 732 21.76 -14.48 57.31
C PHE A 732 21.88 -13.02 56.87
N ASN A 733 22.43 -12.20 57.78
CA ASN A 733 23.08 -10.92 57.49
C ASN A 733 24.39 -11.17 56.73
N PHE A 734 24.69 -10.35 55.72
CA PHE A 734 25.94 -10.47 54.96
C PHE A 734 27.02 -9.46 55.42
N THR A 735 28.25 -9.94 55.56
CA THR A 735 29.47 -9.15 55.78
C THR A 735 30.48 -9.55 54.69
N TYR A 736 30.78 -8.66 53.73
CA TYR A 736 31.73 -8.93 52.64
C TYR A 736 33.14 -8.40 52.97
N TYR A 737 34.18 -9.19 52.71
CA TYR A 737 35.58 -8.79 52.86
C TYR A 737 36.28 -8.88 51.50
N ASN A 738 36.66 -7.74 50.92
CA ASN A 738 37.48 -7.70 49.72
C ASN A 738 38.56 -6.61 49.83
N THR A 739 39.81 -6.96 49.52
CA THR A 739 40.98 -6.07 49.55
C THR A 739 41.15 -5.21 48.31
N ASP A 740 40.39 -5.48 47.24
CA ASP A 740 40.64 -4.89 45.90
C ASP A 740 39.67 -3.76 45.50
N LEU A 741 38.85 -3.26 46.43
CA LEU A 741 38.02 -2.07 46.21
C LEU A 741 38.86 -0.78 46.19
N ILE A 742 38.87 -0.08 45.05
CA ILE A 742 39.53 1.23 44.87
C ILE A 742 38.60 2.33 45.39
N LEU A 743 39.12 3.20 46.27
CA LEU A 743 38.37 4.32 46.86
C LEU A 743 38.30 5.50 45.87
N GLY A 744 37.08 5.94 45.51
CA GLY A 744 36.85 7.16 44.71
C GLY A 744 35.86 7.02 43.55
N ASP A 745 35.48 5.80 43.17
CA ASP A 745 34.62 5.55 42.00
C ASP A 745 33.12 5.47 42.37
N GLU A 746 32.25 5.89 41.45
CA GLU A 746 30.80 5.70 41.55
C GLU A 746 30.40 4.28 41.09
N TYR A 747 29.64 3.57 41.93
CA TYR A 747 29.13 2.23 41.67
C TYR A 747 27.61 2.28 41.54
N GLN A 748 27.06 1.55 40.58
CA GLN A 748 25.62 1.49 40.32
C GLN A 748 25.10 0.05 40.45
N LEU A 749 23.90 -0.09 41.00
CA LEU A 749 23.26 -1.38 41.24
C LEU A 749 22.33 -1.71 40.06
N PHE A 750 22.40 -2.93 39.53
CA PHE A 750 21.55 -3.35 38.41
C PHE A 750 20.71 -4.57 38.78
N TYR A 751 19.43 -4.55 38.37
CA TYR A 751 18.46 -5.65 38.49
C TYR A 751 17.89 -5.97 37.11
N ASN A 752 18.01 -7.23 36.64
CA ASN A 752 17.60 -7.67 35.30
C ASN A 752 18.02 -6.70 34.17
N GLY A 753 19.25 -6.19 34.24
CA GLY A 753 19.82 -5.27 33.24
C GLY A 753 19.38 -3.80 33.36
N SER A 754 18.53 -3.44 34.33
CA SER A 754 18.08 -2.05 34.56
C SER A 754 18.73 -1.42 35.80
N PRO A 755 19.17 -0.15 35.76
CA PRO A 755 19.78 0.53 36.90
C PRO A 755 18.76 0.83 38.00
N PHE A 756 19.08 0.43 39.24
CA PHE A 756 18.25 0.65 40.43
C PHE A 756 18.61 1.98 41.10
N SER A 757 17.62 2.81 41.43
CA SER A 757 17.80 4.20 41.89
C SER A 757 17.90 4.37 43.41
N LEU A 758 18.51 3.43 44.14
CA LEU A 758 18.74 3.55 45.59
C LEU A 758 20.20 3.96 45.88
N PRO A 759 20.44 4.92 46.78
CA PRO A 759 21.80 5.33 47.13
C PRO A 759 22.51 4.26 47.97
N VAL A 760 23.65 3.76 47.47
CA VAL A 760 24.57 2.92 48.26
C VAL A 760 25.26 3.82 49.29
N THR A 761 25.06 3.55 50.58
CA THR A 761 25.66 4.37 51.66
C THR A 761 26.92 3.71 52.22
N TYR A 762 28.02 4.45 52.25
CA TYR A 762 29.29 4.02 52.83
C TYR A 762 29.41 4.54 54.27
N THR A 763 29.68 3.67 55.25
CA THR A 763 30.02 4.13 56.61
C THR A 763 31.42 3.67 56.99
N ASN A 764 32.26 4.63 57.38
CA ASN A 764 33.66 4.41 57.71
C ASN A 764 33.82 4.25 59.22
N ARG A 765 34.00 3.03 59.72
CA ARG A 765 34.40 2.76 61.10
C ARG A 765 35.35 1.57 61.18
N PHE A 766 36.61 1.86 61.53
CA PHE A 766 37.68 0.92 61.91
C PHE A 766 38.24 0.05 60.76
N PRO A 767 39.40 -0.62 60.92
CA PRO A 767 40.39 -0.79 59.83
C PRO A 767 40.01 -1.83 58.77
N ASN A 768 38.77 -2.34 58.77
CA ASN A 768 38.26 -3.31 57.82
C ASN A 768 37.06 -2.70 57.07
N ARG A 769 37.21 -2.56 55.76
CA ARG A 769 36.26 -1.91 54.84
C ARG A 769 35.00 -2.78 54.68
N LEU A 770 33.82 -2.27 55.07
CA LEU A 770 32.53 -2.96 55.03
C LEU A 770 31.53 -2.23 54.11
N ILE A 771 30.75 -2.95 53.32
CA ILE A 771 29.63 -2.44 52.53
C ILE A 771 28.34 -3.06 53.06
N PHE A 772 27.31 -2.23 53.30
CA PHE A 772 25.97 -2.66 53.70
C PHE A 772 25.00 -2.44 52.54
N ILE A 773 24.27 -3.48 52.13
CA ILE A 773 23.23 -3.41 51.09
C ILE A 773 21.95 -4.00 51.68
N ASN A 774 20.93 -3.16 51.85
CA ASN A 774 19.60 -3.59 52.29
C ASN A 774 18.69 -3.75 51.06
N LEU A 775 18.17 -4.96 50.84
CA LEU A 775 17.26 -5.26 49.74
C LEU A 775 16.00 -5.94 50.29
N LEU A 776 14.84 -5.43 49.89
CA LEU A 776 13.53 -6.03 50.14
C LEU A 776 13.08 -6.68 48.82
N ALA A 777 12.88 -7.99 48.82
CA ALA A 777 12.42 -8.75 47.65
C ALA A 777 11.00 -9.30 47.89
N THR A 778 10.20 -9.32 46.83
CA THR A 778 8.74 -9.54 46.89
C THR A 778 8.21 -10.53 45.86
N THR A 779 9.06 -11.17 45.06
CA THR A 779 8.67 -12.20 44.10
C THR A 779 9.64 -13.39 44.12
N THR A 780 9.20 -14.53 43.58
CA THR A 780 10.02 -15.74 43.50
C THR A 780 10.94 -15.74 42.29
N GLY A 781 12.21 -16.10 42.48
CA GLY A 781 13.20 -16.30 41.43
C GLY A 781 14.63 -16.29 41.97
N SER A 782 15.60 -16.70 41.16
CA SER A 782 17.01 -16.43 41.43
C SER A 782 17.25 -14.94 41.29
N LEU A 783 17.57 -14.25 42.38
CA LEU A 783 17.89 -12.83 42.32
C LEU A 783 19.38 -12.68 41.95
N GLN A 784 19.68 -12.06 40.81
CA GLN A 784 21.04 -11.63 40.45
C GLN A 784 21.14 -10.12 40.62
N ILE A 785 22.03 -9.68 41.51
CA ILE A 785 22.37 -8.27 41.68
C ILE A 785 23.81 -8.08 41.25
N VAL A 786 24.03 -7.09 40.38
CA VAL A 786 25.35 -6.73 39.89
C VAL A 786 25.74 -5.37 40.48
N LEU A 787 26.87 -5.34 41.20
CA LEU A 787 27.58 -4.09 41.48
C LEU A 787 28.60 -3.85 40.37
N GLN A 788 28.43 -2.77 39.62
CA GLN A 788 29.31 -2.44 38.49
C GLN A 788 30.05 -1.12 38.76
N ASN A 789 31.36 -1.09 38.47
CA ASN A 789 32.16 0.13 38.48
C ASN A 789 31.97 0.86 37.15
N ASN A 790 31.60 2.14 37.19
CA ASN A 790 31.31 2.95 36.01
C ASN A 790 32.53 3.18 35.08
N THR A 791 33.74 2.77 35.47
CA THR A 791 34.98 3.00 34.72
C THR A 791 35.78 1.74 34.35
N ASN A 792 35.42 0.55 34.87
CA ASN A 792 36.03 -0.73 34.49
C ASN A 792 35.02 -1.89 34.60
N LEU A 793 34.90 -2.72 33.55
CA LEU A 793 33.90 -3.77 33.33
C LEU A 793 34.06 -5.04 34.23
N GLY A 794 34.48 -4.89 35.48
CA GLY A 794 34.50 -5.99 36.46
C GLY A 794 33.35 -5.83 37.46
N GLY A 795 32.36 -6.73 37.42
CA GLY A 795 31.24 -6.77 38.37
C GLY A 795 31.31 -7.97 39.31
N ILE A 796 30.83 -7.81 40.54
CA ILE A 796 30.70 -8.90 41.54
C ILE A 796 29.23 -9.34 41.57
N ILE A 797 28.98 -10.65 41.53
CA ILE A 797 27.63 -11.25 41.52
C ILE A 797 27.43 -12.08 42.80
N ALA A 798 26.30 -11.86 43.47
CA ALA A 798 25.77 -12.74 44.50
C ALA A 798 24.39 -13.25 44.08
N THR A 799 24.17 -14.56 44.17
CA THR A 799 22.89 -15.21 43.81
C THR A 799 22.18 -15.65 45.08
N PHE A 800 20.89 -15.35 45.19
CA PHE A 800 20.05 -15.80 46.30
C PHE A 800 18.85 -16.60 45.79
N THR A 801 18.53 -17.72 46.46
CA THR A 801 17.34 -18.53 46.18
C THR A 801 16.29 -18.29 47.24
N ILE A 802 15.12 -17.79 46.83
CA ILE A 802 13.94 -17.62 47.69
C ILE A 802 12.98 -18.78 47.45
N ILE A 803 12.52 -19.45 48.52
CA ILE A 803 11.54 -20.54 48.46
C ILE A 803 10.12 -19.98 48.66
N VAL A 804 9.20 -20.28 47.73
CA VAL A 804 7.75 -19.98 47.87
C VAL A 804 7.18 -20.71 49.07
N GLN A 805 6.50 -19.98 49.94
CA GLN A 805 5.67 -20.54 51.01
C GLN A 805 4.20 -20.64 50.56
N ALA A 806 3.55 -21.71 50.99
CA ALA A 806 2.26 -22.20 50.51
C ALA A 806 1.06 -21.24 50.66
N THR A 807 0.04 -21.45 49.83
CA THR A 807 -1.33 -20.93 50.02
C THR A 807 -1.88 -21.43 51.35
N CYS A 808 -2.16 -20.55 52.33
CA CYS A 808 -2.50 -20.99 53.69
C CYS A 808 -3.38 -20.02 54.47
N PHE A 809 -4.04 -20.60 55.47
CA PHE A 809 -4.71 -19.92 56.57
C PHE A 809 -3.75 -19.63 57.73
N LYS A 810 -3.83 -18.47 58.37
CA LYS A 810 -3.14 -18.26 59.65
C LYS A 810 -3.77 -19.12 60.74
N GLU A 811 -2.96 -19.58 61.69
CA GLU A 811 -3.43 -20.14 62.96
C GLU A 811 -4.57 -19.30 63.57
N ASP A 812 -5.55 -20.00 64.15
CA ASP A 812 -6.83 -19.50 64.67
C ASP A 812 -7.94 -19.26 63.64
N THR A 813 -7.66 -19.39 62.33
CA THR A 813 -8.72 -19.36 61.32
C THR A 813 -9.74 -20.46 61.57
N LYS A 814 -11.02 -20.13 61.69
CA LYS A 814 -12.10 -21.06 61.97
C LYS A 814 -12.76 -21.54 60.69
N ILE A 815 -12.78 -22.84 60.47
CA ILE A 815 -13.42 -23.48 59.32
C ILE A 815 -14.80 -24.01 59.73
N LEU A 816 -15.81 -23.85 58.88
CA LEU A 816 -17.16 -24.34 59.13
C LEU A 816 -17.21 -25.87 59.00
N THR A 817 -17.60 -26.53 60.09
CA THR A 817 -17.78 -27.98 60.18
C THR A 817 -19.23 -28.35 60.54
N ASP A 818 -19.53 -29.65 60.60
CA ASP A 818 -20.80 -30.17 61.11
C ASP A 818 -21.06 -29.80 62.58
N LYS A 819 -20.00 -29.44 63.32
CA LYS A 819 -20.02 -29.01 64.73
C LYS A 819 -19.91 -27.48 64.90
N GLY A 820 -20.05 -26.72 63.81
CA GLY A 820 -19.87 -25.26 63.80
C GLY A 820 -18.46 -24.83 63.40
N TYR A 821 -18.08 -23.59 63.70
CA TYR A 821 -16.79 -23.01 63.33
C TYR A 821 -15.67 -23.45 64.27
N ILE A 822 -14.72 -24.24 63.78
CA ILE A 822 -13.62 -24.83 64.56
C ILE A 822 -12.28 -24.25 64.09
N PRO A 823 -11.39 -23.79 64.99
CA PRO A 823 -10.04 -23.34 64.63
C PRO A 823 -9.27 -24.41 63.87
N ILE A 824 -8.62 -24.03 62.77
CA ILE A 824 -8.00 -24.94 61.80
C ILE A 824 -6.93 -25.84 62.44
N GLN A 825 -6.22 -25.35 63.47
CA GLN A 825 -5.22 -26.12 64.20
C GLN A 825 -5.82 -27.28 65.03
N ASN A 826 -7.13 -27.27 65.27
CA ASN A 826 -7.84 -28.29 66.04
C ASN A 826 -8.55 -29.32 65.15
N LEU A 827 -8.63 -29.07 63.84
CA LEU A 827 -9.17 -30.02 62.87
C LEU A 827 -8.22 -31.21 62.72
N ARG A 828 -8.76 -32.39 62.43
CA ARG A 828 -8.00 -33.61 62.16
C ARG A 828 -8.56 -34.31 60.93
N ASN A 829 -7.79 -35.26 60.39
CA ASN A 829 -8.27 -36.17 59.35
C ASN A 829 -9.62 -36.79 59.77
N GLY A 830 -10.60 -36.76 58.87
CA GLY A 830 -11.94 -37.29 59.07
C GLY A 830 -12.96 -36.28 59.62
N ASP A 831 -12.55 -35.11 60.13
CA ASP A 831 -13.51 -34.06 60.50
C ASP A 831 -14.25 -33.55 59.25
N LEU A 832 -15.55 -33.27 59.40
CA LEU A 832 -16.43 -32.93 58.27
C LEU A 832 -16.49 -31.42 58.04
N VAL A 833 -16.00 -30.96 56.88
CA VAL A 833 -15.99 -29.54 56.48
C VAL A 833 -17.17 -29.25 55.56
N LYS A 834 -17.88 -28.15 55.80
CA LYS A 834 -18.97 -27.67 54.94
C LYS A 834 -18.39 -27.14 53.63
N THR A 835 -18.83 -27.70 52.51
CA THR A 835 -18.48 -27.25 51.16
C THR A 835 -19.65 -26.50 50.50
N LEU A 836 -19.34 -25.74 49.43
CA LEU A 836 -20.33 -24.94 48.71
C LEU A 836 -21.42 -25.81 48.06
N LYS A 837 -21.04 -26.85 47.30
CA LYS A 837 -21.99 -27.68 46.54
C LYS A 837 -22.17 -29.11 47.02
N HIS A 838 -21.24 -29.63 47.81
CA HIS A 838 -21.16 -31.06 48.11
C HIS A 838 -21.50 -31.43 49.56
N GLY A 839 -22.21 -30.56 50.29
CA GLY A 839 -22.61 -30.85 51.67
C GLY A 839 -21.43 -30.81 52.62
N TYR A 840 -21.18 -31.91 53.34
CA TYR A 840 -20.08 -32.03 54.29
C TYR A 840 -19.11 -33.11 53.83
N ILE A 841 -17.83 -32.77 53.65
CA ILE A 841 -16.80 -33.70 53.17
C ILE A 841 -15.73 -33.86 54.25
N PRO A 842 -15.26 -35.09 54.53
CA PRO A 842 -14.19 -35.31 55.49
C PRO A 842 -12.85 -34.73 55.00
N ILE A 843 -12.07 -34.20 55.93
CA ILE A 843 -10.70 -33.77 55.69
C ILE A 843 -9.83 -34.99 55.42
N SER A 844 -9.09 -34.97 54.30
CA SER A 844 -8.12 -36.01 53.94
C SER A 844 -6.78 -35.79 54.64
N MET A 845 -6.29 -34.55 54.63
CA MET A 845 -5.02 -34.18 55.26
C MET A 845 -4.97 -32.70 55.61
N ILE A 846 -4.16 -32.36 56.61
CA ILE A 846 -3.92 -30.99 57.07
C ILE A 846 -2.42 -30.75 57.05
N GLY A 847 -1.99 -29.70 56.38
CA GLY A 847 -0.59 -29.24 56.40
C GLY A 847 -0.41 -28.11 57.41
N LYS A 848 0.75 -28.09 58.06
CA LYS A 848 1.23 -27.02 58.94
C LYS A 848 2.59 -26.53 58.47
N SER A 849 2.82 -25.22 58.54
CA SER A 849 4.13 -24.62 58.29
C SER A 849 4.28 -23.31 59.08
N GLU A 850 5.44 -22.68 58.97
CA GLU A 850 5.71 -21.35 59.52
C GLU A 850 6.01 -20.36 58.39
N ILE A 851 5.35 -19.20 58.44
CA ILE A 851 5.59 -18.07 57.53
C ILE A 851 6.29 -16.93 58.27
N GLN A 852 7.25 -16.31 57.61
CA GLN A 852 7.79 -15.03 58.04
C GLN A 852 7.07 -13.91 57.29
N HIS A 853 6.22 -13.17 58.00
CA HIS A 853 5.44 -12.07 57.43
C HIS A 853 6.09 -10.72 57.73
N PHE A 854 6.06 -9.82 56.75
CA PHE A 854 6.50 -8.43 56.88
C PHE A 854 5.39 -7.51 56.39
N ALA A 855 4.94 -6.60 57.26
CA ALA A 855 4.00 -5.55 56.93
C ALA A 855 4.66 -4.55 55.96
N SER A 856 4.15 -4.48 54.74
CA SER A 856 4.62 -3.59 53.68
C SER A 856 3.49 -3.38 52.67
N GLU A 857 3.47 -2.19 52.07
CA GLU A 857 2.42 -1.73 51.15
C GLU A 857 2.34 -2.53 49.84
N GLU A 858 3.37 -3.31 49.51
CA GLU A 858 3.41 -4.09 48.28
C GLU A 858 2.55 -5.37 48.36
N LYS A 859 1.64 -5.55 47.39
CA LYS A 859 0.71 -6.68 47.36
C LYS A 859 1.26 -7.88 46.59
N ILE A 860 1.73 -8.90 47.30
CA ILE A 860 2.32 -10.15 46.79
C ILE A 860 1.71 -11.41 47.41
N LYS A 861 1.99 -12.60 46.86
CA LYS A 861 1.37 -13.88 47.27
C LYS A 861 1.81 -14.34 48.67
N GLU A 862 3.02 -14.00 49.05
CA GLU A 862 3.74 -14.58 50.20
C GLU A 862 3.51 -13.82 51.52
N ARG A 863 2.53 -12.91 51.56
CA ARG A 863 2.21 -12.10 52.75
C ARG A 863 0.85 -12.44 53.31
N LEU A 864 0.67 -12.15 54.60
CA LEU A 864 -0.63 -12.22 55.27
C LEU A 864 -1.44 -10.95 54.99
N TYR A 865 -2.70 -11.17 54.63
CA TYR A 865 -3.71 -10.15 54.45
C TYR A 865 -4.86 -10.40 55.40
N LYS A 866 -5.63 -9.35 55.64
CA LYS A 866 -6.73 -9.33 56.57
C LYS A 866 -8.01 -8.85 55.89
N TYR A 867 -9.05 -9.68 55.96
CA TYR A 867 -10.42 -9.27 55.67
C TYR A 867 -11.19 -9.04 56.96
N THR A 868 -11.99 -7.98 56.97
CA THR A 868 -12.82 -7.61 58.12
C THR A 868 -14.30 -7.64 57.75
N GLN A 869 -15.18 -7.57 58.76
CA GLN A 869 -16.62 -7.49 58.55
C GLN A 869 -17.06 -6.24 57.76
N LYS A 870 -16.21 -5.20 57.71
CA LYS A 870 -16.43 -4.02 56.86
C LYS A 870 -16.34 -4.37 55.37
N ASP A 871 -15.50 -5.33 55.02
CA ASP A 871 -15.16 -5.67 53.65
C ASP A 871 -16.10 -6.78 53.12
N TYR A 872 -16.46 -7.71 53.99
CA TYR A 872 -17.40 -8.82 53.75
C TYR A 872 -18.30 -9.03 54.98
N PRO A 873 -19.60 -8.63 54.94
CA PRO A 873 -20.50 -8.67 56.10
C PRO A 873 -20.69 -10.04 56.76
N GLU A 874 -20.47 -11.12 56.00
CA GLU A 874 -20.52 -12.52 56.42
C GLU A 874 -19.36 -12.92 57.33
N ILE A 875 -18.26 -12.14 57.35
CA ILE A 875 -17.15 -12.36 58.26
C ILE A 875 -17.56 -11.99 59.68
N PHE A 876 -17.46 -12.95 60.61
CA PHE A 876 -17.76 -12.70 62.04
C PHE A 876 -16.50 -12.45 62.88
N GLU A 877 -15.32 -12.68 62.32
CA GLU A 877 -14.01 -12.45 62.95
C GLU A 877 -12.95 -12.28 61.86
N ASP A 878 -12.01 -11.35 62.04
CA ASP A 878 -10.99 -11.02 61.03
C ASP A 878 -10.33 -12.29 60.43
N LEU A 879 -10.45 -12.45 59.12
CA LEU A 879 -9.87 -13.58 58.39
C LEU A 879 -8.46 -13.20 57.93
N ILE A 880 -7.46 -13.96 58.39
CA ILE A 880 -6.05 -13.71 58.06
C ILE A 880 -5.50 -14.86 57.22
N ILE A 881 -5.22 -14.59 55.95
CA ILE A 881 -4.80 -15.61 54.95
C ILE A 881 -3.69 -15.07 54.05
N THR A 882 -2.95 -15.96 53.38
CA THR A 882 -1.87 -15.55 52.49
C THR A 882 -2.40 -14.94 51.19
N GLY A 883 -1.61 -14.06 50.56
CA GLY A 883 -1.95 -13.41 49.29
C GLY A 883 -2.14 -14.38 48.12
N GLY A 884 -1.47 -15.54 48.19
CA GLY A 884 -1.61 -16.66 47.27
C GLY A 884 -2.85 -17.52 47.50
N HIS A 885 -3.62 -17.25 48.56
CA HIS A 885 -4.94 -17.85 48.79
C HIS A 885 -5.99 -17.17 47.92
N SER A 886 -7.07 -17.91 47.64
CA SER A 886 -8.19 -17.37 46.87
C SER A 886 -9.48 -17.36 47.65
N ILE A 887 -10.22 -16.28 47.42
CA ILE A 887 -11.65 -16.22 47.76
C ILE A 887 -12.46 -16.60 46.51
N LEU A 888 -13.66 -17.16 46.71
CA LEU A 888 -14.54 -17.56 45.61
C LEU A 888 -15.58 -16.47 45.38
N VAL A 889 -15.65 -15.96 44.15
CA VAL A 889 -16.56 -14.87 43.75
C VAL A 889 -17.39 -15.25 42.53
N ASP A 890 -18.59 -14.66 42.39
CA ASP A 890 -19.46 -14.84 41.22
C ASP A 890 -18.92 -14.12 39.97
N GLU A 891 -18.27 -12.97 40.16
CA GLU A 891 -17.71 -12.15 39.10
C GLU A 891 -16.54 -11.30 39.63
N PHE A 892 -15.67 -10.87 38.73
CA PHE A 892 -14.67 -9.84 39.04
C PHE A 892 -15.32 -8.46 38.96
N LYS A 893 -14.92 -7.55 39.86
CA LYS A 893 -15.56 -6.22 39.96
C LYS A 893 -15.14 -5.25 38.85
N SER A 894 -14.03 -5.52 38.18
CA SER A 894 -13.54 -4.72 37.06
C SER A 894 -12.66 -5.56 36.14
N GLN A 895 -12.54 -5.10 34.88
CA GLN A 895 -11.60 -5.66 33.91
C GLN A 895 -10.15 -5.59 34.40
N GLU A 896 -9.78 -4.53 35.13
CA GLU A 896 -8.45 -4.37 35.73
C GLU A 896 -8.19 -5.42 36.83
N GLN A 897 -9.19 -5.73 37.67
CA GLN A 897 -9.08 -6.79 38.68
C GLN A 897 -8.93 -8.17 38.02
N PHE A 898 -9.66 -8.41 36.94
CA PHE A 898 -9.56 -9.62 36.13
C PHE A 898 -8.16 -9.78 35.51
N GLU A 899 -7.65 -8.74 34.86
CA GLU A 899 -6.33 -8.74 34.21
C GLU A 899 -5.20 -8.92 35.23
N LYS A 900 -5.24 -8.22 36.38
CA LYS A 900 -4.25 -8.43 37.48
C LYS A 900 -4.28 -9.86 38.00
N ASN A 901 -5.46 -10.46 38.14
CA ASN A 901 -5.60 -11.83 38.62
C ASN A 901 -5.04 -12.86 37.60
N ILE A 902 -5.26 -12.65 36.30
CA ILE A 902 -4.77 -13.56 35.24
C ILE A 902 -3.28 -13.40 35.00
N HIS A 903 -2.78 -12.17 35.03
CA HIS A 903 -1.35 -11.88 34.91
C HIS A 903 -0.54 -12.63 35.98
N ILE A 904 -1.10 -12.79 37.17
CA ILE A 904 -0.42 -13.43 38.31
C ILE A 904 -0.66 -14.96 38.36
N ARG A 905 -1.77 -15.48 37.82
CA ARG A 905 -2.09 -16.93 37.84
C ARG A 905 -1.82 -17.68 36.54
N GLU A 906 -1.61 -16.99 35.43
CA GLU A 906 -1.42 -17.56 34.08
C GLU A 906 -2.64 -18.35 33.52
N LYS A 907 -3.66 -18.65 34.33
CA LYS A 907 -4.95 -19.29 33.97
C LYS A 907 -6.09 -18.79 34.87
N ILE A 908 -7.34 -19.01 34.44
CA ILE A 908 -8.54 -18.75 35.25
C ILE A 908 -9.12 -20.09 35.73
N PRO A 909 -8.74 -20.60 36.91
CA PRO A 909 -9.38 -21.76 37.48
C PRO A 909 -10.74 -21.38 38.08
N ILE A 910 -11.76 -22.18 37.77
CA ILE A 910 -13.10 -22.10 38.34
C ILE A 910 -13.23 -23.25 39.34
N VAL A 911 -13.67 -22.96 40.57
CA VAL A 911 -14.01 -23.99 41.57
C VAL A 911 -15.49 -23.88 41.85
N GLU A 912 -16.22 -24.99 41.59
CA GLU A 912 -17.64 -25.10 41.86
C GLU A 912 -18.49 -23.93 41.27
N ASP A 913 -18.22 -23.56 40.01
CA ASP A 913 -18.82 -22.42 39.26
C ASP A 913 -18.55 -21.02 39.87
N LYS A 914 -17.50 -20.88 40.69
CA LYS A 914 -17.02 -19.58 41.18
C LYS A 914 -15.63 -19.30 40.64
N TYR A 915 -15.34 -18.03 40.39
CA TYR A 915 -14.00 -17.58 40.05
C TYR A 915 -13.10 -17.55 41.29
N LEU A 916 -11.86 -17.98 41.13
CA LEU A 916 -10.83 -17.85 42.16
C LEU A 916 -10.16 -16.48 42.05
N LEU A 917 -10.46 -15.60 43.00
CA LEU A 917 -9.84 -14.28 43.14
C LEU A 917 -8.70 -14.35 44.15
N LEU A 918 -7.46 -14.09 43.71
CA LEU A 918 -6.30 -14.03 44.60
C LEU A 918 -6.44 -12.90 45.62
N VAL A 919 -6.06 -13.19 46.86
CA VAL A 919 -6.16 -12.22 47.96
C VAL A 919 -5.25 -11.01 47.73
N CYS A 920 -4.06 -11.19 47.13
CA CYS A 920 -3.19 -10.06 46.81
C CYS A 920 -3.72 -9.15 45.69
N THR A 921 -4.72 -9.58 44.91
CA THR A 921 -5.35 -8.77 43.86
C THR A 921 -6.69 -8.19 44.26
N ASP A 922 -7.25 -8.58 45.41
CA ASP A 922 -8.46 -7.96 45.96
C ASP A 922 -8.11 -6.65 46.67
N GLU A 923 -8.79 -5.57 46.28
CA GLU A 923 -8.67 -4.26 46.91
C GLU A 923 -9.25 -4.25 48.34
N LYS A 924 -10.22 -5.14 48.60
CA LYS A 924 -10.80 -5.33 49.94
C LYS A 924 -9.86 -5.99 50.94
N ALA A 925 -8.80 -6.66 50.47
CA ALA A 925 -7.80 -7.26 51.34
C ALA A 925 -6.85 -6.17 51.87
N SER A 926 -6.91 -5.93 53.19
CA SER A 926 -5.97 -5.03 53.87
C SER A 926 -4.70 -5.79 54.27
N ILE A 927 -3.56 -5.11 54.37
CA ILE A 927 -2.31 -5.73 54.81
C ILE A 927 -2.44 -6.11 56.28
N TYR A 928 -1.95 -7.29 56.65
CA TYR A 928 -1.84 -7.64 58.06
C TYR A 928 -0.65 -6.89 58.67
N GLU A 929 -0.91 -5.82 59.43
CA GLU A 929 0.12 -4.82 59.79
C GLU A 929 1.21 -5.31 60.77
N ILE A 930 1.11 -6.51 61.31
CA ILE A 930 2.02 -7.00 62.34
C ILE A 930 3.06 -7.93 61.72
N SER A 931 4.25 -7.42 61.40
CA SER A 931 5.40 -8.24 60.99
C SER A 931 5.77 -9.26 62.08
N GLY A 932 6.07 -10.50 61.68
CA GLY A 932 6.39 -11.56 62.62
C GLY A 932 6.41 -12.94 61.99
N LYS A 933 6.81 -13.93 62.78
CA LYS A 933 6.72 -15.34 62.40
C LYS A 933 5.36 -15.87 62.83
N TYR A 934 4.63 -16.50 61.92
CA TYR A 934 3.29 -17.03 62.16
C TYR A 934 3.20 -18.50 61.76
N THR A 935 2.42 -19.26 62.50
CA THR A 935 2.03 -20.61 62.08
C THR A 935 0.88 -20.51 61.09
N ILE A 936 0.99 -21.26 60.01
CA ILE A 936 0.01 -21.34 58.92
C ILE A 936 -0.41 -22.78 58.67
N TYR A 937 -1.65 -22.96 58.25
CA TYR A 937 -2.30 -24.24 58.00
C TYR A 937 -3.01 -24.25 56.65
N HIS A 938 -3.09 -25.42 56.02
CA HIS A 938 -3.99 -25.64 54.88
C HIS A 938 -4.57 -27.06 54.95
N LEU A 939 -5.67 -27.31 54.24
CA LEU A 939 -6.38 -28.58 54.30
C LEU A 939 -6.87 -29.00 52.92
N ALA A 940 -6.79 -30.31 52.66
CA ALA A 940 -7.38 -30.95 51.49
C ALA A 940 -8.49 -31.90 51.95
N LEU A 941 -9.61 -31.92 51.22
CA LEU A 941 -10.76 -32.76 51.51
C LEU A 941 -10.73 -34.05 50.68
N GLU A 942 -11.45 -35.07 51.13
CA GLU A 942 -11.58 -36.31 50.36
C GLU A 942 -12.26 -36.09 48.99
N SER A 943 -11.73 -36.76 47.98
CA SER A 943 -12.15 -36.68 46.58
C SER A 943 -11.58 -37.85 45.80
N ASP A 944 -12.30 -38.36 44.80
CA ASP A 944 -11.79 -39.35 43.85
C ASP A 944 -10.73 -38.74 42.90
N ASP A 945 -10.74 -37.41 42.73
CA ASP A 945 -9.73 -36.65 42.00
C ASP A 945 -8.73 -35.99 42.97
N ASN A 946 -7.46 -36.37 42.85
CA ASN A 946 -6.36 -35.85 43.67
C ASN A 946 -6.03 -34.37 43.42
N PHE A 947 -6.52 -33.79 42.33
CA PHE A 947 -6.35 -32.37 41.96
C PHE A 947 -7.55 -31.49 42.35
N MET A 948 -8.59 -32.07 42.95
CA MET A 948 -9.82 -31.36 43.29
C MET A 948 -9.63 -30.37 44.44
N ASN A 949 -10.14 -29.14 44.24
CA ASN A 949 -10.34 -28.13 45.27
C ASN A 949 -11.84 -27.93 45.52
N TYR A 950 -12.22 -27.58 46.75
CA TYR A 950 -13.60 -27.26 47.12
C TYR A 950 -13.70 -25.82 47.63
N GLY A 951 -14.86 -25.19 47.46
CA GLY A 951 -15.22 -23.98 48.17
C GLY A 951 -15.61 -24.32 49.61
N ILE A 952 -14.90 -23.76 50.59
CA ILE A 952 -15.13 -23.93 52.03
C ILE A 952 -15.34 -22.57 52.71
N TYR A 953 -15.88 -22.58 53.93
CA TYR A 953 -16.14 -21.34 54.67
C TYR A 953 -15.13 -21.14 55.80
N ALA A 954 -14.32 -20.08 55.70
CA ALA A 954 -13.33 -19.68 56.70
C ALA A 954 -13.71 -18.33 57.32
N ASN A 955 -13.90 -18.30 58.65
CA ASN A 955 -14.41 -17.15 59.41
C ASN A 955 -15.69 -16.51 58.84
N GLY A 956 -16.46 -17.24 58.03
CA GLY A 956 -17.68 -16.77 57.37
C GLY A 956 -17.53 -16.54 55.86
N LEU A 957 -16.31 -16.31 55.35
CA LEU A 957 -16.07 -16.04 53.93
C LEU A 957 -15.85 -17.34 53.13
N LEU A 958 -16.32 -17.36 51.89
CA LEU A 958 -16.12 -18.48 50.97
C LEU A 958 -14.72 -18.41 50.32
N VAL A 959 -13.93 -19.45 50.54
CA VAL A 959 -12.51 -19.56 50.15
C VAL A 959 -12.20 -20.94 49.59
N GLU A 960 -11.09 -21.08 48.88
CA GLU A 960 -10.68 -22.39 48.35
C GLU A 960 -10.02 -23.27 49.43
N SER A 961 -10.30 -24.58 49.38
CA SER A 961 -9.39 -25.61 49.88
C SER A 961 -8.28 -25.89 48.85
N CYS A 962 -7.30 -26.71 49.20
CA CYS A 962 -6.35 -27.25 48.23
C CYS A 962 -6.64 -28.71 47.88
N SER A 963 -5.91 -29.20 46.88
CA SER A 963 -5.95 -30.57 46.43
C SER A 963 -5.02 -31.46 47.24
N LYS A 964 -5.30 -32.76 47.25
CA LYS A 964 -4.47 -33.76 47.94
C LYS A 964 -3.06 -33.77 47.36
N GLU A 965 -2.92 -33.64 46.04
CA GLU A 965 -1.64 -33.54 45.36
C GLU A 965 -0.87 -32.30 45.78
N TYR A 966 -1.52 -31.14 45.78
CA TYR A 966 -0.85 -29.89 46.17
C TYR A 966 -0.32 -29.98 47.60
N LEU A 967 -1.16 -30.42 48.54
CA LEU A 967 -0.80 -30.45 49.95
C LEU A 967 0.31 -31.46 50.21
N LYS A 968 0.29 -32.63 49.55
CA LYS A 968 1.28 -33.69 49.73
C LYS A 968 2.60 -33.46 48.99
N GLU A 969 2.55 -32.95 47.76
CA GLU A 969 3.70 -32.96 46.86
C GLU A 969 4.30 -31.57 46.62
N ASN A 970 3.48 -30.51 46.71
CA ASN A 970 3.88 -29.16 46.29
C ASN A 970 3.95 -28.13 47.42
N SER A 971 3.20 -28.31 48.52
CA SER A 971 3.07 -27.32 49.59
C SER A 971 4.30 -27.19 50.49
N LYS A 972 5.11 -28.25 50.58
CA LYS A 972 6.21 -28.42 51.55
C LYS A 972 5.79 -28.21 53.02
N MET A 973 4.51 -28.35 53.33
CA MET A 973 3.98 -28.29 54.70
C MET A 973 4.17 -29.62 55.43
N GLU A 974 4.34 -29.57 56.75
CA GLU A 974 4.30 -30.73 57.63
C GLU A 974 2.87 -31.27 57.70
N ILE A 975 2.62 -32.49 57.24
CA ILE A 975 1.29 -33.11 57.30
C ILE A 975 1.01 -33.66 58.70
N LEU A 976 -0.13 -33.26 59.29
CA LEU A 976 -0.55 -33.55 60.68
C LEU A 976 -1.40 -34.81 60.85
#